data_AF-A0A8D0A5Q5-F1
#
_entry.id   AF-A0A8D0A5Q5-F1
#
_cell.length_a   1.000
_cell.length_b   1.000
_cell.length_c   1.000
_cell.angle_alpha   90.00
_cell.angle_beta   90.00
_cell.angle_gamma   90.00
#
_symmetry.space_group_name_H-M   'P 1'
#
loop_
_entity.id
_entity.type
_entity.pdbx_description
1 polymer ?
#
loop_
_entity_poly.entity_id
_entity_poly.type
_entity_poly.pdbx_seq_one_letter_code
_entity_poly.pdbx_strand_id
1 'polypeptide(L)'
;MCLLSQSDPASGPCQSDVEEVENLLLYNLPFLCCRLSDWPSLLCEAPGIQLCEYKGPRAIQYCLVIILHLALQQGDRLLPDQTVFSSVVWLLHSVQAQGSCALPRSVLRSALYLLAVTQDKSPNLDRAPLNCISKALSSCQSFPSLYIHHPALLHFIWRYPDLAEKFGPVVLELWLSKQAQHTDAEKTIADIQEKGEKTESRADDREPDTETMELLSVIEKYPAAILTLLDMVCTREATLAGQALWVLEVLLRVQREYEADLCANLRPALLQALQRLNVESMGHGLGQGPTAQAVNSLPLVLKLLCVMQASDPPSSSSYSRMDGVHFKLLYHVSNVAGRLNPSDTGSLLPALSYLYCCLSLSPAHCTDRAVSVLLSNSGLMDQLQTVLSSSSAPSLSPSACPPSALLCCSHLLLSSLITLQRVNSAQVQKSISWSLDTAVQRLLVQKRNTDNLLLVSHLRLLQALLDADLASAVVCLSTGPGLLGPRPIGVEDGTLYPLGSRGAQCLSIALSGLLLQKHELLLRASVNCLSSLLGFLQRKSPATAKYVVCQPWSRFLLYCLFSSGESCRLHPAILRLITILLQNGSTAVWEPDLLQVMEAVERRGVKELSEETAQALRLLLTQIQSNVDQPPLTEEHKQRVGGMMASLGLQTPSESCSASLPGNVLRVGDVSICLSDFTVKAGGRSGN
;
A
#
# COMPACT_ATOMS: atom_id res chain seq x y z
N MET A 1 41.08 -33.16 7.79
CA MET A 1 41.28 -31.93 8.59
C MET A 1 41.11 -30.63 7.79
N CYS A 2 41.36 -30.57 6.47
CA CYS A 2 41.16 -29.34 5.68
C CYS A 2 39.72 -29.07 5.15
N LEU A 3 38.74 -29.93 5.43
CA LEU A 3 37.37 -29.78 4.90
C LEU A 3 36.46 -28.86 5.76
N LEU A 4 36.80 -28.66 7.04
CA LEU A 4 35.98 -27.87 7.98
C LEU A 4 36.31 -26.36 7.95
N SER A 5 37.39 -25.96 7.28
CA SER A 5 37.89 -24.58 7.27
C SER A 5 37.47 -23.75 6.05
N GLN A 6 36.70 -24.31 5.11
CA GLN A 6 36.32 -23.65 3.84
C GLN A 6 34.83 -23.32 3.71
N SER A 7 34.00 -23.59 4.71
CA SER A 7 32.60 -23.13 4.70
C SER A 7 32.52 -21.62 4.95
N ASP A 8 31.80 -20.92 4.08
CA ASP A 8 31.54 -19.47 4.04
C ASP A 8 31.38 -18.84 5.45
N PRO A 9 32.01 -17.69 5.75
CA PRO A 9 31.92 -17.02 7.06
C PRO A 9 30.50 -16.55 7.45
N ALA A 10 29.54 -16.58 6.52
CA ALA A 10 28.16 -16.12 6.76
C ALA A 10 27.30 -17.08 7.61
N SER A 11 27.77 -18.31 7.87
CA SER A 11 27.10 -19.23 8.81
C SER A 11 28.11 -19.83 9.76
N GLY A 12 28.51 -19.08 10.77
CA GLY A 12 29.41 -19.58 11.82
C GLY A 12 28.86 -20.88 12.43
N PRO A 13 29.52 -22.04 12.24
CA PRO A 13 29.23 -23.19 13.09
C PRO A 13 29.59 -22.80 14.53
N CYS A 14 28.76 -23.21 15.49
CA CYS A 14 29.09 -23.05 16.90
C CYS A 14 30.41 -23.81 17.14
N GLN A 15 31.41 -23.23 17.84
CA GLN A 15 32.71 -23.91 18.08
C GLN A 15 32.55 -25.33 18.64
N SER A 16 31.48 -25.57 19.41
CA SER A 16 31.09 -26.89 19.92
C SER A 16 30.79 -27.93 18.83
N ASP A 17 30.21 -27.52 17.71
CA ASP A 17 29.81 -28.42 16.62
C ASP A 17 31.05 -28.94 15.87
N VAL A 18 32.09 -28.11 15.78
CA VAL A 18 33.36 -28.47 15.11
C VAL A 18 34.11 -29.51 15.94
N GLU A 19 34.21 -29.32 17.26
CA GLU A 19 34.84 -30.29 18.17
C GLU A 19 34.06 -31.62 18.20
N GLU A 20 32.73 -31.59 18.21
CA GLU A 20 31.89 -32.80 18.20
C GLU A 20 32.08 -33.59 16.90
N VAL A 21 32.07 -32.90 15.74
CA VAL A 21 32.32 -33.49 14.42
C VAL A 21 33.73 -34.06 14.31
N GLU A 22 34.74 -33.30 14.76
CA GLU A 22 36.14 -33.72 14.71
C GLU A 22 36.37 -34.99 15.55
N ASN A 23 35.87 -35.02 16.79
CA ASN A 23 35.96 -36.20 17.64
C ASN A 23 35.27 -37.40 16.98
N LEU A 24 34.06 -37.22 16.45
CA LEU A 24 33.31 -38.32 15.84
C LEU A 24 34.05 -38.91 14.62
N LEU A 25 34.62 -38.05 13.77
CA LEU A 25 35.41 -38.46 12.62
C LEU A 25 36.73 -39.12 13.06
N LEU A 26 37.50 -38.52 13.97
CA LEU A 26 38.80 -39.05 14.41
C LEU A 26 38.68 -40.47 14.99
N TYR A 27 37.65 -40.74 15.80
CA TYR A 27 37.47 -42.04 16.43
C TYR A 27 36.87 -43.10 15.51
N ASN A 28 36.01 -42.74 14.53
CA ASN A 28 35.23 -43.72 13.78
C ASN A 28 35.66 -43.90 12.32
N LEU A 29 36.30 -42.91 11.71
CA LEU A 29 36.76 -42.98 10.31
C LEU A 29 37.74 -44.14 10.04
N PRO A 30 38.70 -44.49 10.94
CA PRO A 30 39.59 -45.63 10.72
C PRO A 30 38.90 -46.99 10.67
N PHE A 31 37.68 -47.09 11.21
CA PHE A 31 36.88 -48.32 11.22
C PHE A 31 35.93 -48.43 10.02
N LEU A 32 35.89 -47.40 9.17
CA LEU A 32 34.99 -47.27 8.03
C LEU A 32 35.64 -47.88 6.78
N CYS A 33 35.81 -49.21 6.81
CA CYS A 33 36.46 -50.00 5.76
C CYS A 33 35.45 -50.71 4.85
N CYS A 34 34.43 -50.01 4.36
CA CYS A 34 33.35 -50.55 3.54
C CYS A 34 33.24 -49.82 2.20
N ARG A 35 32.65 -50.49 1.18
CA ARG A 35 32.40 -49.84 -0.11
C ARG A 35 31.25 -48.86 0.03
N LEU A 36 31.25 -47.80 -0.77
CA LEU A 36 30.14 -46.82 -0.83
C LEU A 36 28.77 -47.49 -1.06
N SER A 37 28.74 -48.61 -1.79
CA SER A 37 27.53 -49.42 -2.01
C SER A 37 26.91 -49.97 -0.72
N ASP A 38 27.70 -50.14 0.32
CA ASP A 38 27.32 -50.82 1.57
C ASP A 38 26.84 -49.80 2.63
N TRP A 39 27.04 -48.50 2.37
CA TRP A 39 26.68 -47.42 3.30
C TRP A 39 25.17 -47.32 3.57
N PRO A 40 24.26 -47.49 2.58
CA PRO A 40 22.82 -47.48 2.83
C PRO A 40 22.39 -48.61 3.78
N SER A 41 22.91 -49.82 3.59
CA SER A 41 22.66 -50.95 4.49
C SER A 41 23.17 -50.67 5.90
N LEU A 42 24.38 -50.11 6.03
CA LEU A 42 24.97 -49.76 7.33
C LEU A 42 24.16 -48.69 8.06
N LEU A 43 23.63 -47.68 7.37
CA LEU A 43 22.73 -46.68 7.95
C LEU A 43 21.37 -47.27 8.36
N CYS A 44 20.95 -48.35 7.69
CA CYS A 44 19.71 -49.07 7.95
C CYS A 44 19.86 -50.26 8.90
N GLU A 45 21.04 -50.47 9.51
CA GLU A 45 21.21 -51.50 10.53
C GLU A 45 20.63 -50.99 11.87
N ALA A 46 19.99 -51.87 12.64
CA ALA A 46 19.57 -51.59 14.01
C ALA A 46 20.65 -52.12 14.97
N PRO A 47 21.76 -51.38 15.20
CA PRO A 47 22.67 -51.76 16.26
C PRO A 47 21.91 -51.64 17.58
N GLY A 48 22.02 -52.62 18.47
CA GLY A 48 21.34 -52.57 19.78
C GLY A 48 21.75 -51.36 20.65
N ILE A 49 21.49 -51.46 21.95
CA ILE A 49 21.67 -50.34 22.90
C ILE A 49 23.09 -49.73 22.82
N GLN A 50 23.16 -48.43 22.57
CA GLN A 50 24.41 -47.66 22.58
C GLN A 50 24.81 -47.31 24.01
N LEU A 51 26.04 -47.67 24.43
CA LEU A 51 26.55 -47.44 25.79
C LEU A 51 27.33 -46.12 25.93
N CYS A 52 27.73 -45.48 24.83
CA CYS A 52 28.54 -44.24 24.81
C CYS A 52 28.29 -43.43 23.52
N GLU A 53 28.24 -42.09 23.63
CA GLU A 53 27.91 -41.17 22.51
C GLU A 53 28.87 -41.29 21.31
N TYR A 54 30.16 -41.53 21.56
CA TYR A 54 31.21 -41.50 20.52
C TYR A 54 31.81 -42.87 20.17
N LYS A 55 31.35 -43.95 20.83
CA LYS A 55 31.90 -45.30 20.67
C LYS A 55 30.79 -46.33 20.50
N GLY A 56 30.90 -47.15 19.45
CA GLY A 56 29.98 -48.24 19.16
C GLY A 56 29.44 -48.20 17.73
N PRO A 57 28.68 -49.22 17.32
CA PRO A 57 28.19 -49.36 15.93
C PRO A 57 27.29 -48.19 15.47
N ARG A 58 26.63 -47.51 16.42
CA ARG A 58 25.82 -46.31 16.14
C ARG A 58 26.65 -45.06 15.83
N ALA A 59 27.85 -44.94 16.41
CA ALA A 59 28.78 -43.86 16.10
C ALA A 59 29.30 -43.94 14.65
N ILE A 60 29.40 -45.15 14.08
CA ILE A 60 29.73 -45.35 12.65
C ILE A 60 28.63 -44.79 11.76
N GLN A 61 27.35 -45.01 12.10
CA GLN A 61 26.22 -44.44 11.36
C GLN A 61 26.20 -42.91 11.43
N TYR A 62 26.51 -42.33 12.60
CA TYR A 62 26.64 -40.89 12.76
C TYR A 62 27.80 -40.31 11.94
N CYS A 63 28.92 -41.05 11.85
CA CYS A 63 30.08 -40.70 11.02
C CYS A 63 29.69 -40.64 9.53
N LEU A 64 28.95 -41.65 9.06
CA LEU A 64 28.43 -41.69 7.69
C LEU A 64 27.51 -40.50 7.37
N VAL A 65 26.61 -40.13 8.27
CA VAL A 65 25.72 -38.95 8.10
C VAL A 65 26.53 -37.67 7.96
N ILE A 66 27.55 -37.48 8.80
CA ILE A 66 28.43 -36.30 8.72
C ILE A 66 29.22 -36.28 7.41
N ILE A 67 29.78 -37.41 6.97
CA ILE A 67 30.51 -37.50 5.70
C ILE A 67 29.60 -37.16 4.53
N LEU A 68 28.38 -37.71 4.49
CA LEU A 68 27.40 -37.41 3.45
C LEU A 68 27.00 -35.93 3.45
N HIS A 69 26.83 -35.33 4.63
CA HIS A 69 26.54 -33.91 4.77
C HIS A 69 27.67 -33.03 4.22
N LEU A 70 28.92 -33.30 4.62
CA LEU A 70 30.09 -32.55 4.16
C LEU A 70 30.32 -32.72 2.65
N ALA A 71 30.14 -33.93 2.11
CA ALA A 71 30.25 -34.18 0.69
C ALA A 71 29.20 -33.38 -0.10
N LEU A 72 27.94 -33.39 0.36
CA LEU A 72 26.87 -32.66 -0.31
C LEU A 72 27.06 -31.14 -0.24
N GLN A 73 27.62 -30.61 0.86
CA GLN A 73 28.00 -29.19 0.96
C GLN A 73 29.08 -28.78 -0.04
N GLN A 74 30.00 -29.69 -0.40
CA GLN A 74 31.02 -29.47 -1.42
C GLN A 74 30.53 -29.74 -2.85
N GLY A 75 29.25 -30.11 -3.02
CA GLY A 75 28.65 -30.44 -4.31
C GLY A 75 28.84 -31.91 -4.74
N ASP A 76 29.47 -32.74 -3.91
CA ASP A 76 29.73 -34.15 -4.20
C ASP A 76 28.53 -35.04 -3.81
N ARG A 77 27.90 -35.64 -4.82
CA ARG A 77 26.80 -36.60 -4.65
C ARG A 77 27.33 -38.03 -4.58
N LEU A 78 27.86 -38.42 -3.43
CA LEU A 78 28.42 -39.76 -3.20
C LEU A 78 27.38 -40.89 -3.35
N LEU A 79 26.11 -40.61 -3.07
CA LEU A 79 25.00 -41.55 -3.16
C LEU A 79 23.79 -40.87 -3.83
N PRO A 80 22.87 -41.62 -4.46
CA PRO A 80 21.63 -41.05 -5.00
C PRO A 80 20.76 -40.42 -3.90
N ASP A 81 20.15 -39.27 -4.20
CA ASP A 81 19.33 -38.50 -3.25
C ASP A 81 18.27 -39.36 -2.55
N GLN A 82 17.55 -40.20 -3.31
CA GLN A 82 16.51 -41.08 -2.75
C GLN A 82 17.08 -42.08 -1.74
N THR A 83 18.27 -42.62 -2.00
CA THR A 83 18.95 -43.58 -1.12
C THR A 83 19.43 -42.90 0.16
N VAL A 84 19.99 -41.69 0.06
CA VAL A 84 20.40 -40.89 1.22
C VAL A 84 19.17 -40.56 2.07
N PHE A 85 18.10 -40.06 1.44
CA PHE A 85 16.87 -39.70 2.12
C PHE A 85 16.28 -40.88 2.89
N SER A 86 16.07 -42.04 2.24
CA SER A 86 15.50 -43.22 2.89
C SER A 86 16.37 -43.73 4.04
N SER A 87 17.70 -43.70 3.87
CA SER A 87 18.64 -44.17 4.89
C SER A 87 18.64 -43.27 6.13
N VAL A 88 18.57 -41.95 5.95
CA VAL A 88 18.51 -40.99 7.06
C VAL A 88 17.18 -41.07 7.80
N VAL A 89 16.06 -41.20 7.08
CA VAL A 89 14.74 -41.41 7.71
C VAL A 89 14.74 -42.68 8.56
N TRP A 90 15.28 -43.78 8.04
CA TRP A 90 15.35 -45.04 8.75
C TRP A 90 16.24 -44.94 9.99
N LEU A 91 17.40 -44.28 9.88
CA LEU A 91 18.28 -44.00 11.02
C LEU A 91 17.50 -43.29 12.14
N LEU A 92 16.82 -42.18 11.85
CA LEU A 92 16.03 -41.43 12.85
C LEU A 92 14.93 -42.28 13.47
N HIS A 93 14.23 -43.10 12.68
CA HIS A 93 13.23 -44.03 13.17
C HIS A 93 13.84 -45.05 14.14
N SER A 94 15.00 -45.63 13.80
CA SER A 94 15.68 -46.59 14.65
C SER A 94 16.17 -45.98 15.97
N VAL A 95 16.60 -44.69 15.98
CA VAL A 95 17.01 -44.01 17.22
C VAL A 95 15.83 -43.89 18.16
N GLN A 96 14.68 -43.53 17.61
CA GLN A 96 13.48 -43.35 18.40
C GLN A 96 12.94 -44.68 18.95
N ALA A 97 12.99 -45.76 18.16
CA ALA A 97 12.50 -47.08 18.58
C ALA A 97 13.26 -47.66 19.78
N GLN A 98 14.51 -47.24 20.02
CA GLN A 98 15.37 -47.75 21.09
C GLN A 98 15.18 -47.04 22.45
N GLY A 99 14.32 -46.02 22.52
CA GLY A 99 13.85 -45.46 23.79
C GLY A 99 14.85 -44.62 24.61
N SER A 100 16.10 -44.42 24.18
CA SER A 100 17.04 -43.54 24.90
C SER A 100 18.22 -43.00 24.07
N CYS A 101 18.67 -41.80 24.47
CA CYS A 101 19.75 -40.93 23.98
C CYS A 101 19.30 -39.92 22.90
N ALA A 102 19.31 -38.63 23.26
CA ALA A 102 19.15 -37.53 22.31
C ALA A 102 20.28 -37.62 21.28
N LEU A 103 19.96 -37.46 19.99
CA LEU A 103 21.00 -37.47 18.97
C LEU A 103 22.02 -36.35 19.26
N PRO A 104 23.33 -36.60 19.03
CA PRO A 104 24.33 -35.55 18.97
C PRO A 104 23.85 -34.40 18.07
N ARG A 105 24.06 -33.16 18.51
CA ARG A 105 23.47 -31.98 17.86
C ARG A 105 23.96 -31.83 16.43
N SER A 106 25.26 -31.98 16.20
CA SER A 106 25.87 -31.92 14.86
C SER A 106 25.31 -32.98 13.90
N VAL A 107 25.02 -34.17 14.41
CA VAL A 107 24.45 -35.29 13.63
C VAL A 107 23.00 -34.99 13.27
N LEU A 108 22.18 -34.51 14.21
CA LEU A 108 20.79 -34.15 13.93
C LEU A 108 20.70 -32.98 12.93
N ARG A 109 21.56 -31.97 13.08
CA ARG A 109 21.71 -30.86 12.14
C ARG A 109 22.10 -31.34 10.73
N SER A 110 23.06 -32.25 10.63
CA SER A 110 23.50 -32.87 9.38
C SER A 110 22.39 -33.71 8.73
N ALA A 111 21.67 -34.50 9.54
CA ALA A 111 20.52 -35.28 9.09
C ALA A 111 19.39 -34.39 8.55
N LEU A 112 19.08 -33.29 9.25
CA LEU A 112 18.07 -32.33 8.82
C LEU A 112 18.44 -31.67 7.47
N TYR A 113 19.70 -31.29 7.28
CA TYR A 113 20.19 -30.78 5.98
C TYR A 113 20.02 -31.79 4.86
N LEU A 114 20.46 -33.02 5.09
CA LEU A 114 20.39 -34.08 4.09
C LEU A 114 18.94 -34.37 3.71
N LEU A 115 18.04 -34.48 4.69
CA LEU A 115 16.60 -34.65 4.43
C LEU A 115 16.05 -33.50 3.58
N ALA A 116 16.39 -32.27 3.93
CA ALA A 116 15.90 -31.09 3.22
C ALA A 116 16.37 -31.04 1.75
N VAL A 117 17.67 -31.20 1.50
CA VAL A 117 18.25 -31.07 0.14
C VAL A 117 17.90 -32.25 -0.77
N THR A 118 17.68 -33.44 -0.21
CA THR A 118 17.35 -34.64 -1.00
C THR A 118 15.85 -34.86 -1.18
N GLN A 119 14.99 -34.07 -0.53
CA GLN A 119 13.53 -34.25 -0.53
C GLN A 119 12.89 -34.11 -1.92
N ASP A 120 13.38 -33.21 -2.79
CA ASP A 120 12.73 -32.93 -4.08
C ASP A 120 12.75 -34.12 -5.04
N LYS A 121 13.80 -34.96 -4.96
CA LYS A 121 13.94 -36.19 -5.76
C LYS A 121 13.49 -37.44 -5.01
N SER A 122 12.85 -37.27 -3.85
CA SER A 122 12.48 -38.35 -2.93
C SER A 122 10.97 -38.39 -2.71
N PRO A 123 10.40 -39.56 -2.33
CA PRO A 123 8.97 -39.67 -2.03
C PRO A 123 8.57 -38.81 -0.82
N ASN A 124 7.28 -38.47 -0.74
CA ASN A 124 6.71 -37.82 0.43
C ASN A 124 6.80 -38.74 1.66
N LEU A 125 6.99 -38.15 2.82
CA LEU A 125 7.01 -38.86 4.09
C LEU A 125 5.59 -39.20 4.57
N ASP A 126 5.41 -40.42 5.05
CA ASP A 126 4.21 -40.85 5.77
C ASP A 126 4.16 -40.27 7.20
N ARG A 127 3.02 -40.42 7.86
CA ARG A 127 2.80 -39.89 9.23
C ARG A 127 3.79 -40.44 10.27
N ALA A 128 4.19 -41.70 10.16
CA ALA A 128 5.12 -42.33 11.11
C ALA A 128 6.53 -41.70 11.06
N PRO A 129 7.24 -41.65 9.92
CA PRO A 129 8.55 -41.00 9.86
C PRO A 129 8.51 -39.50 10.14
N LEU A 130 7.43 -38.79 9.79
CA LEU A 130 7.25 -37.39 10.18
C LEU A 130 7.20 -37.20 11.70
N ASN A 131 6.50 -38.08 12.41
CA ASN A 131 6.46 -38.05 13.87
C ASN A 131 7.83 -38.38 14.50
N CYS A 132 8.61 -39.26 13.86
CA CYS A 132 10.00 -39.53 14.27
C CYS A 132 10.86 -38.28 14.16
N ILE A 133 10.82 -37.61 13.02
CA ILE A 133 11.56 -36.37 12.77
C ILE A 133 11.10 -35.27 13.72
N SER A 134 9.78 -35.08 13.89
CA SER A 134 9.22 -34.08 14.80
C SER A 134 9.70 -34.27 16.24
N LYS A 135 9.72 -35.51 16.75
CA LYS A 135 10.24 -35.81 18.09
C LYS A 135 11.76 -35.68 18.19
N ALA A 136 12.51 -36.03 17.15
CA ALA A 136 13.95 -35.84 17.11
C ALA A 136 14.30 -34.34 17.20
N LEU A 137 13.64 -33.50 16.41
CA LEU A 137 13.81 -32.04 16.45
C LEU A 137 13.38 -31.44 17.81
N SER A 138 12.31 -31.96 18.41
CA SER A 138 11.83 -31.52 19.73
C SER A 138 12.73 -31.97 20.88
N SER A 139 13.62 -32.95 20.67
CA SER A 139 14.51 -33.46 21.71
C SER A 139 15.69 -32.52 22.01
N CYS A 140 15.97 -31.56 21.11
CA CYS A 140 16.98 -30.54 21.34
C CYS A 140 16.43 -29.39 22.19
N GLN A 141 17.26 -28.88 23.11
CA GLN A 141 16.87 -27.77 24.00
C GLN A 141 16.61 -26.45 23.28
N SER A 142 17.13 -26.26 22.06
CA SER A 142 16.98 -25.03 21.28
C SER A 142 17.03 -25.34 19.77
N PHE A 143 15.94 -25.08 19.04
CA PHE A 143 15.89 -25.25 17.58
C PHE A 143 16.85 -24.33 16.80
N PRO A 144 17.07 -23.05 17.17
CA PRO A 144 18.06 -22.18 16.52
C PRO A 144 19.45 -22.80 16.38
N SER A 145 19.78 -23.70 17.29
CA SER A 145 21.04 -24.43 17.32
C SER A 145 21.20 -25.44 16.16
N LEU A 146 20.08 -25.92 15.60
CA LEU A 146 20.02 -26.86 14.48
C LEU A 146 19.86 -26.15 13.12
N TYR A 147 19.56 -24.85 13.12
CA TYR A 147 19.18 -24.12 11.93
C TYR A 147 20.33 -23.93 10.93
N ILE A 148 20.07 -24.28 9.67
CA ILE A 148 20.97 -24.05 8.54
C ILE A 148 20.26 -23.11 7.58
N HIS A 149 20.91 -21.99 7.25
CA HIS A 149 20.36 -21.00 6.33
C HIS A 149 20.49 -21.50 4.89
N HIS A 150 19.50 -22.27 4.43
CA HIS A 150 19.45 -22.85 3.08
C HIS A 150 17.99 -22.98 2.60
N PRO A 151 17.64 -22.59 1.36
CA PRO A 151 16.25 -22.59 0.86
C PRO A 151 15.56 -23.96 0.99
N ALA A 152 16.29 -25.05 0.74
CA ALA A 152 15.75 -26.40 0.87
C ALA A 152 15.17 -26.71 2.28
N LEU A 153 15.76 -26.15 3.35
CA LEU A 153 15.24 -26.34 4.70
C LEU A 153 13.87 -25.67 4.87
N LEU A 154 13.74 -24.45 4.34
CA LEU A 154 12.49 -23.70 4.35
C LEU A 154 11.41 -24.48 3.59
N HIS A 155 11.70 -24.93 2.37
CA HIS A 155 10.78 -25.77 1.59
C HIS A 155 10.41 -27.07 2.30
N PHE A 156 11.36 -27.74 2.95
CA PHE A 156 11.11 -29.01 3.66
C PHE A 156 10.14 -28.84 4.83
N ILE A 157 10.31 -27.79 5.64
CA ILE A 157 9.44 -27.54 6.80
C ILE A 157 8.01 -27.19 6.37
N TRP A 158 7.86 -26.36 5.33
CA TRP A 158 6.54 -25.95 4.83
C TRP A 158 5.82 -27.01 3.99
N ARG A 159 6.55 -28.00 3.46
CA ARG A 159 5.97 -29.15 2.74
C ARG A 159 5.06 -30.01 3.60
N TYR A 160 5.30 -30.07 4.90
CA TYR A 160 4.58 -30.94 5.83
C TYR A 160 3.86 -30.12 6.91
N PRO A 161 2.51 -30.14 6.97
CA PRO A 161 1.74 -29.34 7.92
C PRO A 161 2.15 -29.55 9.40
N ASP A 162 2.39 -30.81 9.79
CA ASP A 162 2.81 -31.17 11.16
C ASP A 162 4.15 -30.54 11.57
N LEU A 163 5.05 -30.31 10.60
CA LEU A 163 6.34 -29.65 10.84
C LEU A 163 6.20 -28.13 10.77
N ALA A 164 5.41 -27.62 9.82
CA ALA A 164 5.12 -26.21 9.66
C ALA A 164 4.46 -25.61 10.92
N GLU A 165 3.48 -26.30 11.52
CA GLU A 165 2.80 -25.83 12.72
C GLU A 165 3.75 -25.70 13.92
N LYS A 166 4.68 -26.64 14.09
CA LYS A 166 5.59 -26.68 15.26
C LYS A 166 6.86 -25.84 15.08
N PHE A 167 7.46 -25.89 13.90
CA PHE A 167 8.79 -25.31 13.64
C PHE A 167 8.75 -24.15 12.65
N GLY A 168 7.68 -24.00 11.86
CA GLY A 168 7.54 -22.95 10.85
C GLY A 168 7.77 -21.53 11.41
N PRO A 169 7.16 -21.14 12.54
CA PRO A 169 7.41 -19.82 13.14
C PRO A 169 8.88 -19.59 13.50
N VAL A 170 9.55 -20.57 14.10
CA VAL A 170 10.96 -20.42 14.51
C VAL A 170 11.89 -20.37 13.29
N VAL A 171 11.61 -21.17 12.26
CA VAL A 171 12.39 -21.21 11.01
C VAL A 171 12.28 -19.88 10.26
N LEU A 172 11.07 -19.31 10.16
CA LEU A 172 10.85 -18.01 9.53
C LEU A 172 11.52 -16.88 10.32
N GLU A 173 11.47 -16.92 11.65
CA GLU A 173 12.13 -15.92 12.50
C GLU A 173 13.66 -15.92 12.29
N LEU A 174 14.26 -17.10 12.19
CA LEU A 174 15.69 -17.26 11.90
C LEU A 174 16.06 -16.88 10.47
N TRP A 175 15.14 -17.07 9.52
CA TRP A 175 15.30 -16.61 8.14
C TRP A 175 15.33 -15.08 8.05
N LEU A 176 14.33 -14.41 8.63
CA LEU A 176 14.20 -12.95 8.59
C LEU A 176 15.31 -12.24 9.40
N SER A 177 15.70 -12.79 10.55
CA SER A 177 16.78 -12.19 11.37
C SER A 177 18.16 -12.21 10.69
N LYS A 178 18.44 -13.19 9.82
CA LYS A 178 19.68 -13.19 9.02
C LYS A 178 19.67 -12.11 7.94
N GLN A 179 18.53 -11.89 7.30
CA GLN A 179 18.34 -10.80 6.34
C GLN A 179 18.66 -9.43 6.99
N ALA A 180 18.30 -9.23 8.26
CA ALA A 180 18.61 -7.99 9.00
C ALA A 180 20.12 -7.77 9.13
N GLN A 181 20.87 -8.82 9.45
CA GLN A 181 22.32 -8.76 9.68
C GLN A 181 23.10 -8.47 8.38
N HIS A 182 22.67 -9.04 7.25
CA HIS A 182 23.26 -8.73 5.94
C HIS A 182 22.98 -7.28 5.52
N THR A 183 21.75 -6.80 5.74
CA THR A 183 21.35 -5.42 5.38
C THR A 183 22.08 -4.36 6.22
N ASP A 184 22.33 -4.63 7.50
CA ASP A 184 23.07 -3.71 8.38
C ASP A 184 24.57 -3.70 8.09
N ALA A 185 25.16 -4.84 7.72
CA ALA A 185 26.56 -4.92 7.31
C ALA A 185 26.82 -4.15 5.99
N GLU A 186 25.90 -4.24 5.02
CA GLU A 186 25.99 -3.50 3.76
C GLU A 186 25.78 -1.99 3.93
N LYS A 187 24.84 -1.58 4.80
CA LYS A 187 24.65 -0.15 5.15
C LYS A 187 25.87 0.44 5.85
N THR A 188 26.55 -0.33 6.71
CA THR A 188 27.75 0.15 7.41
C THR A 188 28.91 0.40 6.43
N ILE A 189 28.96 -0.31 5.29
CA ILE A 189 29.96 -0.11 4.24
C ILE A 189 29.58 1.07 3.33
N ALA A 190 28.29 1.25 3.03
CA ALA A 190 27.77 2.38 2.25
C ALA A 190 27.89 3.74 2.99
N ASP A 191 27.67 3.77 4.30
CA ASP A 191 27.78 4.99 5.13
C ASP A 191 29.23 5.53 5.26
N ILE A 192 30.24 4.72 4.91
CA ILE A 192 31.63 5.16 4.83
C ILE A 192 31.94 5.81 3.47
N GLN A 193 31.13 5.56 2.43
CA GLN A 193 31.36 6.06 1.06
C GLN A 193 30.46 7.23 0.64
N GLU A 194 29.29 7.46 1.26
CA GLU A 194 28.38 8.54 0.85
C GLU A 194 28.19 9.63 1.94
N LYS A 195 29.29 10.28 2.33
CA LYS A 195 29.19 11.62 2.95
C LYS A 195 29.07 12.69 1.87
N GLY A 196 27.89 12.77 1.26
CA GLY A 196 27.48 13.95 0.50
C GLY A 196 26.70 13.66 -0.77
N GLU A 197 25.41 13.32 -0.64
CA GLU A 197 24.35 13.85 -1.51
C GLU A 197 22.97 13.46 -0.96
N LYS A 198 22.15 14.47 -0.63
CA LYS A 198 20.76 14.28 -0.23
C LYS A 198 19.92 14.00 -1.47
N THR A 199 19.53 12.75 -1.67
CA THR A 199 18.50 12.41 -2.66
C THR A 199 17.41 11.56 -2.01
N GLU A 200 16.42 12.24 -1.45
CA GLU A 200 15.10 11.69 -1.14
C GLU A 200 14.33 11.46 -2.45
N SER A 201 14.54 10.32 -3.11
CA SER A 201 13.56 9.75 -4.06
C SER A 201 14.00 8.37 -4.54
N ARG A 202 13.13 7.37 -4.33
CA ARG A 202 13.16 5.96 -4.80
C ARG A 202 13.36 4.92 -3.68
N ALA A 203 12.31 4.70 -2.90
CA ALA A 203 12.15 3.47 -2.12
C ALA A 203 11.24 2.43 -2.82
N ASP A 204 10.63 2.78 -3.98
CA ASP A 204 9.58 1.96 -4.62
C ASP A 204 10.06 1.00 -5.72
N ASP A 205 11.33 1.09 -6.15
CA ASP A 205 11.91 0.25 -7.23
C ASP A 205 13.16 -0.53 -6.73
N ARG A 206 13.15 -1.06 -5.50
CA ARG A 206 14.16 -2.05 -5.11
C ARG A 206 13.68 -3.43 -5.54
N GLU A 207 14.39 -4.06 -6.46
CA GLU A 207 14.21 -5.49 -6.73
C GLU A 207 14.36 -6.26 -5.42
N PRO A 208 13.44 -7.20 -5.11
CA PRO A 208 13.55 -7.98 -3.89
C PRO A 208 14.82 -8.84 -3.97
N ASP A 209 15.52 -8.90 -2.84
CA ASP A 209 16.70 -9.71 -2.64
C ASP A 209 16.42 -11.21 -2.85
N THR A 210 17.47 -11.96 -3.18
CA THR A 210 17.38 -13.39 -3.48
C THR A 210 16.69 -14.18 -2.36
N GLU A 211 16.96 -13.86 -1.09
CA GLU A 211 16.34 -14.52 0.07
C GLU A 211 14.83 -14.29 0.14
N THR A 212 14.35 -13.13 -0.28
CA THR A 212 12.92 -12.80 -0.35
C THR A 212 12.26 -13.47 -1.52
N MET A 213 12.92 -13.53 -2.68
CA MET A 213 12.42 -14.29 -3.82
C MET A 213 12.23 -15.77 -3.48
N GLU A 214 13.16 -16.37 -2.73
CA GLU A 214 13.02 -17.75 -2.24
C GLU A 214 11.81 -17.90 -1.30
N LEU A 215 11.62 -16.97 -0.37
CA LEU A 215 10.47 -16.99 0.54
C LEU A 215 9.13 -16.80 -0.19
N LEU A 216 9.08 -15.95 -1.22
CA LEU A 216 7.91 -15.81 -2.09
C LEU A 216 7.60 -17.11 -2.82
N SER A 217 8.61 -17.82 -3.32
CA SER A 217 8.44 -19.14 -3.96
C SER A 217 7.89 -20.20 -2.99
N VAL A 218 8.25 -20.12 -1.71
CA VAL A 218 7.73 -21.00 -0.66
C VAL A 218 6.27 -20.67 -0.37
N ILE A 219 5.93 -19.38 -0.28
CA ILE A 219 4.56 -18.92 -0.04
C ILE A 219 3.63 -19.33 -1.19
N GLU A 220 4.11 -19.24 -2.43
CA GLU A 220 3.37 -19.69 -3.63
C GLU A 220 3.04 -21.18 -3.55
N LYS A 221 4.00 -22.01 -3.15
CA LYS A 221 3.80 -23.46 -3.00
C LYS A 221 2.99 -23.83 -1.74
N TYR A 222 3.12 -23.03 -0.67
CA TYR A 222 2.61 -23.34 0.67
C TYR A 222 1.97 -22.09 1.31
N PRO A 223 0.69 -21.79 1.02
CA PRO A 223 0.04 -20.54 1.45
C PRO A 223 -0.15 -20.41 2.98
N ALA A 224 -0.04 -21.52 3.73
CA ALA A 224 -0.09 -21.48 5.20
C ALA A 224 1.00 -20.58 5.83
N ALA A 225 2.12 -20.37 5.12
CA ALA A 225 3.19 -19.48 5.55
C ALA A 225 2.72 -18.02 5.72
N ILE A 226 1.73 -17.59 4.94
CA ILE A 226 1.17 -16.24 4.98
C ILE A 226 0.57 -15.93 6.35
N LEU A 227 -0.21 -16.87 6.90
CA LEU A 227 -0.85 -16.69 8.22
C LEU A 227 0.19 -16.64 9.34
N THR A 228 1.30 -17.36 9.18
CA THR A 228 2.41 -17.34 10.14
C THR A 228 3.17 -16.03 10.08
N LEU A 229 3.44 -15.50 8.88
CA LEU A 229 4.01 -14.15 8.71
C LEU A 229 3.10 -13.08 9.29
N LEU A 230 1.79 -13.18 9.08
CA LEU A 230 0.82 -12.25 9.66
C LEU A 230 0.80 -12.32 11.19
N ASP A 231 0.87 -13.53 11.76
CA ASP A 231 0.97 -13.69 13.21
C ASP A 231 2.25 -13.05 13.75
N MET A 232 3.37 -13.18 13.02
CA MET A 232 4.62 -12.51 13.39
C MET A 232 4.50 -10.99 13.40
N VAL A 233 3.83 -10.38 12.41
CA VAL A 233 3.55 -8.94 12.39
C VAL A 233 2.78 -8.50 13.64
N CYS A 234 1.93 -9.37 14.19
CA CYS A 234 1.10 -9.06 15.35
C CYS A 234 1.79 -9.30 16.69
N THR A 235 2.69 -10.30 16.80
CA THR A 235 3.18 -10.82 18.08
C THR A 235 4.68 -10.66 18.33
N ARG A 236 5.49 -10.47 17.28
CA ARG A 236 6.97 -10.42 17.39
C ARG A 236 7.52 -9.02 17.58
N GLU A 237 8.78 -8.92 17.96
CA GLU A 237 9.49 -7.65 18.14
C GLU A 237 9.44 -6.77 16.89
N ALA A 238 9.55 -5.44 17.07
CA ALA A 238 9.30 -4.46 16.02
C ALA A 238 10.15 -4.64 14.74
N THR A 239 11.39 -5.12 14.88
CA THR A 239 12.30 -5.38 13.75
C THR A 239 11.80 -6.55 12.90
N LEU A 240 11.55 -7.70 13.52
CA LEU A 240 11.02 -8.90 12.87
C LEU A 240 9.62 -8.67 12.29
N ALA A 241 8.75 -7.98 13.03
CA ALA A 241 7.42 -7.61 12.55
C ALA A 241 7.49 -6.69 11.33
N GLY A 242 8.44 -5.74 11.29
CA GLY A 242 8.69 -4.89 10.14
C GLY A 242 9.18 -5.66 8.90
N GLN A 243 10.06 -6.64 9.09
CA GLN A 243 10.54 -7.50 7.99
C GLN A 243 9.43 -8.43 7.46
N ALA A 244 8.66 -9.05 8.36
CA ALA A 244 7.52 -9.87 7.97
C ALA A 244 6.47 -9.04 7.21
N LEU A 245 6.22 -7.80 7.64
CA LEU A 245 5.38 -6.85 6.90
C LEU A 245 5.95 -6.60 5.50
N TRP A 246 7.24 -6.28 5.39
CA TRP A 246 7.87 -5.98 4.11
C TRP A 246 7.77 -7.17 3.12
N VAL A 247 7.98 -8.41 3.57
CA VAL A 247 7.76 -9.61 2.72
C VAL A 247 6.32 -9.70 2.23
N LEU A 248 5.33 -9.46 3.12
CA LEU A 248 3.91 -9.46 2.74
C LEU A 248 3.58 -8.31 1.77
N GLU A 249 4.22 -7.15 1.90
CA GLU A 249 4.07 -6.05 0.96
C GLU A 249 4.61 -6.39 -0.43
N VAL A 250 5.79 -7.01 -0.50
CA VAL A 250 6.37 -7.48 -1.77
C VAL A 250 5.48 -8.56 -2.40
N LEU A 251 4.99 -9.52 -1.62
CA LEU A 251 4.06 -10.57 -2.07
C LEU A 251 2.81 -9.97 -2.74
N LEU A 252 2.18 -8.99 -2.09
CA LEU A 252 1.00 -8.29 -2.59
C LEU A 252 1.27 -7.42 -3.82
N ARG A 253 2.53 -7.06 -4.11
CA ARG A 253 2.90 -6.28 -5.31
C ARG A 253 3.26 -7.17 -6.50
N VAL A 254 3.93 -8.30 -6.24
CA VAL A 254 4.50 -9.19 -7.27
C VAL A 254 3.48 -10.18 -7.81
N GLN A 255 2.66 -10.81 -6.95
CA GLN A 255 1.82 -11.94 -7.36
C GLN A 255 0.39 -11.53 -7.76
N ARG A 256 0.25 -10.87 -8.92
CA ARG A 256 -1.06 -10.41 -9.45
C ARG A 256 -2.02 -11.52 -9.91
N GLU A 257 -1.53 -12.74 -10.14
CA GLU A 257 -2.32 -13.83 -10.74
C GLU A 257 -3.06 -14.71 -9.71
N TYR A 258 -2.64 -14.69 -8.44
CA TYR A 258 -3.22 -15.47 -7.32
C TYR A 258 -3.92 -14.60 -6.24
N GLU A 259 -4.14 -13.31 -6.51
CA GLU A 259 -4.57 -12.31 -5.52
C GLU A 259 -5.93 -12.61 -4.86
N ALA A 260 -6.88 -13.23 -5.59
CA ALA A 260 -8.23 -13.43 -5.08
C ALA A 260 -8.28 -14.37 -3.86
N ASP A 261 -7.54 -15.48 -3.91
CA ASP A 261 -7.48 -16.48 -2.82
C ASP A 261 -6.60 -15.98 -1.66
N LEU A 262 -5.56 -15.21 -1.97
CA LEU A 262 -4.68 -14.59 -0.98
C LEU A 262 -5.44 -13.57 -0.12
N CYS A 263 -6.13 -12.63 -0.77
CA CYS A 263 -6.91 -11.60 -0.09
C CYS A 263 -8.11 -12.18 0.68
N ALA A 264 -8.71 -13.26 0.18
CA ALA A 264 -9.78 -13.98 0.88
C ALA A 264 -9.33 -14.57 2.23
N ASN A 265 -8.08 -15.03 2.34
CA ASN A 265 -7.51 -15.57 3.57
C ASN A 265 -6.95 -14.49 4.50
N LEU A 266 -6.31 -13.46 3.94
CA LEU A 266 -5.70 -12.38 4.71
C LEU A 266 -6.74 -11.46 5.37
N ARG A 267 -7.83 -11.11 4.69
CA ARG A 267 -8.85 -10.17 5.22
C ARG A 267 -9.47 -10.65 6.54
N PRO A 268 -9.94 -11.90 6.69
CA PRO A 268 -10.46 -12.42 7.95
C PRO A 268 -9.40 -12.45 9.06
N ALA A 269 -8.16 -12.82 8.72
CA ALA A 269 -7.09 -12.91 9.69
C ALA A 269 -6.67 -11.52 10.21
N LEU A 270 -6.62 -10.51 9.34
CA LEU A 270 -6.40 -9.10 9.70
C LEU A 270 -7.55 -8.55 10.54
N LEU A 271 -8.79 -8.92 10.22
CA LEU A 271 -9.95 -8.57 11.04
C LEU A 271 -9.81 -9.15 12.47
N GLN A 272 -9.41 -10.42 12.59
CA GLN A 272 -9.19 -11.06 13.89
C GLN A 272 -8.02 -10.43 14.65
N ALA A 273 -6.94 -10.05 13.96
CA ALA A 273 -5.82 -9.30 14.55
C ALA A 273 -6.27 -7.93 15.09
N LEU A 274 -6.99 -7.14 14.28
CA LEU A 274 -7.54 -5.85 14.72
C LEU A 274 -8.50 -5.99 15.91
N GLN A 275 -9.33 -7.04 15.92
CA GLN A 275 -10.24 -7.31 17.04
C GLN A 275 -9.48 -7.61 18.33
N ARG A 276 -8.41 -8.41 18.27
CA ARG A 276 -7.54 -8.71 19.42
C ARG A 276 -6.88 -7.44 19.97
N LEU A 277 -6.21 -6.67 19.11
CA LEU A 277 -5.53 -5.42 19.47
C LEU A 277 -6.49 -4.39 20.09
N ASN A 278 -7.74 -4.37 19.61
CA ASN A 278 -8.77 -3.49 20.12
C ASN A 278 -9.27 -3.90 21.52
N VAL A 279 -9.36 -5.20 21.82
CA VAL A 279 -9.72 -5.69 23.16
C VAL A 279 -8.58 -5.43 24.15
N GLU A 280 -7.33 -5.67 23.76
CA GLU A 280 -6.15 -5.43 24.58
C GLU A 280 -6.04 -3.94 24.95
N SER A 281 -6.26 -3.04 23.99
CA SER A 281 -6.32 -1.59 24.24
C SER A 281 -7.39 -1.17 25.26
N MET A 282 -8.53 -1.88 25.33
CA MET A 282 -9.59 -1.62 26.32
C MET A 282 -9.24 -2.15 27.72
N GLY A 283 -8.39 -3.19 27.82
CA GLY A 283 -7.93 -3.76 29.09
C GLY A 283 -6.90 -2.91 29.83
N HIS A 284 -6.10 -2.11 29.11
CA HIS A 284 -5.07 -1.24 29.68
C HIS A 284 -5.61 0.07 30.31
N GLY A 285 -6.92 0.29 30.30
CA GLY A 285 -7.58 1.44 30.93
C GLY A 285 -7.57 1.45 32.48
N LEU A 286 -7.10 0.38 33.12
CA LEU A 286 -6.98 0.26 34.58
C LEU A 286 -5.51 0.11 35.01
N GLY A 287 -4.76 1.22 34.96
CA GLY A 287 -3.65 1.46 35.90
C GLY A 287 -2.30 0.78 35.68
N GLN A 288 -2.03 0.14 34.53
CA GLN A 288 -0.67 -0.31 34.19
C GLN A 288 -0.15 0.46 32.97
N GLY A 289 0.91 1.25 33.18
CA GLY A 289 1.65 1.90 32.10
C GLY A 289 2.19 0.87 31.09
N PRO A 290 2.55 1.32 29.86
CA PRO A 290 2.99 0.42 28.81
C PRO A 290 4.17 -0.41 29.32
N THR A 291 3.99 -1.73 29.42
CA THR A 291 5.12 -2.63 29.60
C THR A 291 6.07 -2.39 28.43
N ALA A 292 7.36 -2.24 28.70
CA ALA A 292 8.40 -1.88 27.74
C ALA A 292 8.60 -2.89 26.57
N GLN A 293 7.69 -3.86 26.42
CA GLN A 293 7.70 -4.95 25.45
C GLN A 293 6.35 -5.16 24.74
N ALA A 294 5.35 -4.30 24.94
CA ALA A 294 4.14 -4.35 24.13
C ALA A 294 4.45 -3.82 22.72
N VAL A 295 4.52 -4.74 21.75
CA VAL A 295 4.76 -4.44 20.34
C VAL A 295 3.63 -3.53 19.84
N ASN A 296 3.95 -2.31 19.41
CA ASN A 296 3.01 -1.45 18.68
C ASN A 296 2.79 -2.02 17.28
N SER A 297 2.04 -3.13 17.18
CA SER A 297 1.73 -3.83 15.93
C SER A 297 0.59 -3.18 15.15
N LEU A 298 -0.21 -2.33 15.79
CA LEU A 298 -1.35 -1.65 15.17
C LEU A 298 -0.98 -0.82 13.92
N PRO A 299 0.06 0.04 13.92
CA PRO A 299 0.54 0.71 12.72
C PRO A 299 0.85 -0.25 11.57
N LEU A 300 1.46 -1.39 11.86
CA LEU A 300 1.88 -2.38 10.85
C LEU A 300 0.66 -3.07 10.23
N VAL A 301 -0.30 -3.48 11.07
CA VAL A 301 -1.57 -4.08 10.61
C VAL A 301 -2.37 -3.11 9.75
N LEU A 302 -2.43 -1.83 10.12
CA LEU A 302 -3.12 -0.80 9.34
C LEU A 302 -2.40 -0.51 8.01
N LYS A 303 -1.06 -0.49 8.00
CA LYS A 303 -0.27 -0.37 6.76
C LYS A 303 -0.54 -1.54 5.82
N LEU A 304 -0.55 -2.77 6.33
CA LEU A 304 -0.84 -3.97 5.53
C LEU A 304 -2.25 -3.91 4.92
N LEU A 305 -3.25 -3.42 5.67
CA LEU A 305 -4.60 -3.21 5.15
C LEU A 305 -4.64 -2.20 3.99
N CYS A 306 -3.88 -1.10 4.09
CA CYS A 306 -3.72 -0.17 2.97
C CYS A 306 -3.01 -0.79 1.76
N VAL A 307 -2.09 -1.74 1.96
CA VAL A 307 -1.36 -2.41 0.87
C VAL A 307 -2.29 -3.35 0.14
N MET A 308 -2.97 -4.22 0.87
CA MET A 308 -3.97 -5.12 0.32
C MET A 308 -5.02 -4.37 -0.51
N GLN A 309 -5.51 -3.24 0.00
CA GLN A 309 -6.52 -2.45 -0.69
C GLN A 309 -6.01 -1.79 -1.98
N ALA A 310 -4.73 -1.41 -2.04
CA ALA A 310 -4.13 -0.82 -3.23
C ALA A 310 -3.77 -1.88 -4.29
N SER A 311 -3.44 -3.09 -3.85
CA SER A 311 -3.14 -4.22 -4.72
C SER A 311 -4.39 -4.88 -5.31
N ASP A 312 -5.52 -4.89 -4.59
CA ASP A 312 -6.77 -5.48 -5.06
C ASP A 312 -7.27 -4.81 -6.37
N PRO A 313 -7.28 -5.52 -7.52
CA PRO A 313 -7.74 -4.93 -8.76
C PRO A 313 -9.26 -4.75 -8.73
N PRO A 314 -9.79 -3.60 -9.19
CA PRO A 314 -11.22 -3.31 -9.21
C PRO A 314 -12.03 -4.23 -10.14
N SER A 315 -11.36 -5.02 -10.99
CA SER A 315 -11.94 -6.02 -11.89
C SER A 315 -12.07 -7.42 -11.26
N SER A 316 -11.55 -7.65 -10.06
CA SER A 316 -11.80 -8.91 -9.35
C SER A 316 -13.27 -8.96 -8.91
N SER A 317 -13.94 -10.08 -9.16
CA SER A 317 -15.32 -10.33 -8.71
C SER A 317 -15.52 -10.12 -7.20
N SER A 318 -14.43 -10.14 -6.43
CA SER A 318 -14.38 -9.85 -4.99
C SER A 318 -14.71 -8.40 -4.62
N TYR A 319 -14.36 -7.37 -5.40
CA TYR A 319 -14.73 -5.99 -5.06
C TYR A 319 -16.15 -5.65 -5.51
N SER A 320 -16.71 -6.41 -6.46
CA SER A 320 -18.12 -6.29 -6.86
C SER A 320 -19.09 -6.64 -5.71
N ARG A 321 -18.58 -7.30 -4.66
CA ARG A 321 -19.32 -7.67 -3.47
C ARG A 321 -18.52 -7.22 -2.24
N MET A 322 -18.76 -6.00 -1.74
CA MET A 322 -18.30 -5.67 -0.37
C MET A 322 -18.96 -6.67 0.60
N ASP A 323 -18.23 -7.72 0.95
CA ASP A 323 -18.71 -8.76 1.85
C ASP A 323 -18.82 -8.26 3.29
N GLY A 324 -19.46 -9.07 4.15
CA GLY A 324 -19.59 -8.76 5.58
C GLY A 324 -18.25 -8.51 6.30
N VAL A 325 -17.15 -9.06 5.80
CA VAL A 325 -15.79 -8.82 6.33
C VAL A 325 -15.33 -7.39 6.05
N HIS A 326 -15.59 -6.83 4.86
CA HIS A 326 -15.20 -5.46 4.51
C HIS A 326 -15.90 -4.43 5.41
N PHE A 327 -17.20 -4.59 5.66
CA PHE A 327 -17.92 -3.71 6.58
C PHE A 327 -17.47 -3.86 8.03
N LYS A 328 -17.11 -5.07 8.47
CA LYS A 328 -16.53 -5.29 9.80
C LYS A 328 -15.16 -4.59 9.93
N LEU A 329 -14.29 -4.73 8.93
CA LEU A 329 -13.01 -4.02 8.89
C LEU A 329 -13.21 -2.51 8.92
N LEU A 330 -14.09 -1.96 8.07
CA LEU A 330 -14.44 -0.54 8.06
C LEU A 330 -14.89 -0.05 9.44
N TYR A 331 -15.80 -0.80 10.08
CA TYR A 331 -16.29 -0.48 11.43
C TYR A 331 -15.16 -0.49 12.46
N HIS A 332 -14.34 -1.55 12.50
CA HIS A 332 -13.25 -1.66 13.47
C HIS A 332 -12.16 -0.61 13.26
N VAL A 333 -11.75 -0.35 12.02
CA VAL A 333 -10.76 0.70 11.71
C VAL A 333 -11.32 2.08 12.07
N SER A 334 -12.59 2.37 11.79
CA SER A 334 -13.22 3.64 12.20
C SER A 334 -13.21 3.83 13.73
N ASN A 335 -13.52 2.77 14.48
CA ASN A 335 -13.54 2.80 15.94
C ASN A 335 -12.14 2.90 16.54
N VAL A 336 -11.14 2.29 15.91
CA VAL A 336 -9.73 2.44 16.32
C VAL A 336 -9.30 3.87 16.06
N ALA A 337 -9.49 4.38 14.84
CA ALA A 337 -9.17 5.76 14.47
C ALA A 337 -9.76 6.77 15.45
N GLY A 338 -11.04 6.61 15.82
CA GLY A 338 -11.73 7.49 16.78
C GLY A 338 -11.17 7.49 18.21
N ARG A 339 -10.44 6.43 18.62
CA ARG A 339 -9.89 6.26 19.97
C ARG A 339 -8.39 6.50 20.07
N LEU A 340 -7.68 6.62 18.96
CA LEU A 340 -6.26 6.89 18.94
C LEU A 340 -5.93 8.26 19.55
N ASN A 341 -4.74 8.38 20.15
CA ASN A 341 -4.22 9.69 20.52
C ASN A 341 -3.90 10.50 19.25
N PRO A 342 -4.21 11.80 19.19
CA PRO A 342 -3.93 12.63 18.01
C PRO A 342 -2.43 12.77 17.70
N SER A 343 -1.57 12.45 18.67
CA SER A 343 -0.11 12.39 18.52
C SER A 343 0.40 11.06 17.95
N ASP A 344 -0.41 10.00 17.91
CA ASP A 344 -0.03 8.71 17.33
C ASP A 344 -0.21 8.73 15.80
N THR A 345 0.65 9.50 15.14
CA THR A 345 0.62 9.66 13.69
C THR A 345 0.95 8.36 12.96
N GLY A 346 1.68 7.43 13.61
CA GLY A 346 2.05 6.14 13.04
C GLY A 346 0.85 5.23 12.79
N SER A 347 -0.13 5.21 13.71
CA SER A 347 -1.39 4.47 13.54
C SER A 347 -2.46 5.29 12.82
N LEU A 348 -2.55 6.59 13.10
CA LEU A 348 -3.66 7.41 12.60
C LEU A 348 -3.59 7.64 11.09
N LEU A 349 -2.38 7.82 10.53
CA LEU A 349 -2.18 8.01 9.10
C LEU A 349 -2.70 6.83 8.25
N PRO A 350 -2.25 5.58 8.47
CA PRO A 350 -2.75 4.45 7.69
C PRO A 350 -4.23 4.17 7.97
N ALA A 351 -4.74 4.43 9.18
CA ALA A 351 -6.17 4.31 9.45
C ALA A 351 -7.00 5.26 8.57
N LEU A 352 -6.67 6.55 8.52
CA LEU A 352 -7.40 7.51 7.68
C LEU A 352 -7.22 7.23 6.19
N SER A 353 -6.03 6.80 5.77
CA SER A 353 -5.78 6.41 4.38
C SER A 353 -6.66 5.22 3.97
N TYR A 354 -6.76 4.19 4.82
CA TYR A 354 -7.62 3.04 4.58
C TYR A 354 -9.09 3.45 4.47
N LEU A 355 -9.59 4.25 5.43
CA LEU A 355 -10.98 4.72 5.41
C LEU A 355 -11.30 5.53 4.15
N TYR A 356 -10.39 6.40 3.71
CA TYR A 356 -10.53 7.16 2.47
C TYR A 356 -10.62 6.23 1.26
N CYS A 357 -9.66 5.32 1.11
CA CYS A 357 -9.65 4.37 0.00
C CYS A 357 -10.90 3.47 0.01
N CYS A 358 -11.39 3.05 1.18
CA CYS A 358 -12.63 2.29 1.29
C CYS A 358 -13.81 3.05 0.68
N LEU A 359 -13.93 4.35 0.93
CA LEU A 359 -15.00 5.16 0.34
C LEU A 359 -14.84 5.34 -1.16
N SER A 360 -13.63 5.67 -1.64
CA SER A 360 -13.38 5.94 -3.06
C SER A 360 -13.46 4.70 -3.96
N LEU A 361 -13.17 3.51 -3.41
CA LEU A 361 -13.19 2.24 -4.16
C LEU A 361 -14.50 1.45 -4.00
N SER A 362 -15.40 1.86 -3.10
CA SER A 362 -16.67 1.17 -2.87
C SER A 362 -17.58 1.20 -4.11
N PRO A 363 -18.17 0.07 -4.54
CA PRO A 363 -19.20 0.07 -5.56
C PRO A 363 -20.41 0.91 -5.15
N ALA A 364 -21.07 1.56 -6.12
CA ALA A 364 -22.18 2.49 -5.87
C ALA A 364 -23.26 1.93 -4.92
N HIS A 365 -23.64 0.65 -5.09
CA HIS A 365 -24.67 -0.02 -4.29
C HIS A 365 -24.28 -0.25 -2.81
N CYS A 366 -23.00 -0.13 -2.44
CA CYS A 366 -22.50 -0.30 -1.07
C CYS A 366 -22.10 1.02 -0.39
N THR A 367 -21.98 2.11 -1.15
CA THR A 367 -21.49 3.40 -0.63
C THR A 367 -22.36 3.97 0.49
N ASP A 368 -23.69 3.83 0.42
CA ASP A 368 -24.61 4.34 1.44
C ASP A 368 -24.32 3.73 2.83
N ARG A 369 -24.22 2.40 2.88
CA ARG A 369 -23.90 1.69 4.12
C ARG A 369 -22.52 2.06 4.66
N ALA A 370 -21.51 2.17 3.79
CA ALA A 370 -20.15 2.51 4.20
C ALA A 370 -20.08 3.91 4.82
N VAL A 371 -20.70 4.89 4.17
CA VAL A 371 -20.74 6.30 4.61
C VAL A 371 -21.54 6.44 5.90
N SER A 372 -22.68 5.76 6.01
CA SER A 372 -23.50 5.74 7.21
C SER A 372 -22.73 5.20 8.43
N VAL A 373 -21.93 4.12 8.26
CA VAL A 373 -21.07 3.60 9.34
C VAL A 373 -20.07 4.66 9.81
N LEU A 374 -19.41 5.37 8.90
CA LEU A 374 -18.41 6.38 9.26
C LEU A 374 -19.02 7.64 9.89
N LEU A 375 -20.13 8.15 9.32
CA LEU A 375 -20.81 9.34 9.84
C LEU A 375 -21.52 9.09 11.19
N SER A 376 -21.81 7.83 11.52
CA SER A 376 -22.31 7.41 12.83
C SER A 376 -21.24 7.33 13.92
N ASN A 377 -19.95 7.49 13.57
CA ASN A 377 -18.86 7.39 14.51
C ASN A 377 -18.42 8.78 15.00
N SER A 378 -18.96 9.22 16.14
CA SER A 378 -18.60 10.53 16.71
C SER A 378 -17.12 10.65 17.08
N GLY A 379 -16.49 9.55 17.51
CA GLY A 379 -15.07 9.52 17.85
C GLY A 379 -14.18 9.80 16.64
N LEU A 380 -14.51 9.21 15.48
CA LEU A 380 -13.81 9.50 14.22
C LEU A 380 -13.94 10.99 13.83
N MET A 381 -15.15 11.56 13.97
CA MET A 381 -15.39 12.97 13.66
C MET A 381 -14.63 13.91 14.59
N ASP A 382 -14.51 13.57 15.88
CA ASP A 382 -13.71 14.30 16.86
C ASP A 382 -12.21 14.27 16.55
N GLN A 383 -11.70 13.11 16.10
CA GLN A 383 -10.31 12.99 15.70
C GLN A 383 -10.00 13.81 14.44
N LEU A 384 -10.89 13.78 13.44
CA LEU A 384 -10.78 14.63 12.25
C LEU A 384 -10.80 16.12 12.63
N GLN A 385 -11.71 16.54 13.53
CA GLN A 385 -11.72 17.91 14.04
C GLN A 385 -10.39 18.28 14.71
N THR A 386 -9.84 17.39 15.53
CA THR A 386 -8.60 17.64 16.29
C THR A 386 -7.40 17.81 15.37
N VAL A 387 -7.26 16.93 14.36
CA VAL A 387 -6.18 16.99 13.37
C VAL A 387 -6.28 18.27 12.53
N LEU A 388 -7.48 18.64 12.06
CA LEU A 388 -7.69 19.84 11.23
C LEU A 388 -7.54 21.15 12.01
N SER A 389 -7.95 21.17 13.29
CA SER A 389 -7.84 22.35 14.16
C SER A 389 -6.38 22.64 14.52
N SER A 390 -5.58 21.61 14.75
CA SER A 390 -4.14 21.72 15.04
C SER A 390 -3.35 22.37 13.88
N SER A 391 -3.82 22.22 12.64
CA SER A 391 -3.25 22.89 11.46
C SER A 391 -3.63 24.38 11.33
N SER A 392 -4.59 24.86 12.13
CA SER A 392 -5.16 26.21 12.02
C SER A 392 -4.63 27.19 13.06
N ALA A 393 -3.81 26.74 14.02
CA ALA A 393 -3.24 27.60 15.05
C ALA A 393 -1.95 28.29 14.56
N PRO A 394 -1.91 29.64 14.50
CA PRO A 394 -0.77 30.40 13.96
C PRO A 394 0.47 30.45 14.88
N SER A 395 0.43 29.85 16.07
CA SER A 395 1.45 30.02 17.13
C SER A 395 2.16 28.74 17.59
N LEU A 396 1.92 27.59 16.94
CA LEU A 396 2.55 26.34 17.34
C LEU A 396 3.94 26.19 16.69
N SER A 397 4.90 25.69 17.49
CA SER A 397 6.22 25.29 17.02
C SER A 397 6.11 24.22 15.91
N PRO A 398 7.05 24.17 14.94
CA PRO A 398 6.97 23.25 13.80
C PRO A 398 6.92 21.76 14.19
N SER A 399 7.30 21.41 15.42
CA SER A 399 7.21 20.06 15.98
C SER A 399 5.81 19.67 16.49
N ALA A 400 4.88 20.61 16.61
CA ALA A 400 3.53 20.40 17.14
C ALA A 400 2.45 20.38 16.04
N CYS A 401 2.83 20.65 14.77
CA CYS A 401 1.93 20.53 13.63
C CYS A 401 1.82 19.06 13.19
N PRO A 402 0.62 18.57 12.84
CA PRO A 402 0.47 17.24 12.28
C PRO A 402 1.24 17.10 10.95
N PRO A 403 1.75 15.90 10.61
CA PRO A 403 2.43 15.64 9.34
C PRO A 403 1.56 16.00 8.14
N SER A 404 2.16 16.51 7.05
CA SER A 404 1.42 16.89 5.83
C SER A 404 0.61 15.73 5.25
N ALA A 405 1.17 14.52 5.29
CA ALA A 405 0.51 13.28 4.87
C ALA A 405 -0.80 13.03 5.65
N LEU A 406 -0.80 13.26 6.97
CA LEU A 406 -1.98 13.05 7.82
C LEU A 406 -3.07 14.07 7.52
N LEU A 407 -2.70 15.33 7.31
CA LEU A 407 -3.62 16.37 6.87
C LEU A 407 -4.20 16.07 5.48
N CYS A 408 -3.38 15.54 4.58
CA CYS A 408 -3.81 15.11 3.26
C CYS A 408 -4.89 14.03 3.35
N CYS A 409 -4.63 12.93 4.07
CA CYS A 409 -5.62 11.86 4.28
C CYS A 409 -6.90 12.39 4.93
N SER A 410 -6.79 13.33 5.88
CA SER A 410 -7.94 13.95 6.55
C SER A 410 -8.80 14.77 5.57
N HIS A 411 -8.18 15.60 4.73
CA HIS A 411 -8.91 16.36 3.70
C HIS A 411 -9.58 15.44 2.66
N LEU A 412 -8.87 14.39 2.20
CA LEU A 412 -9.40 13.45 1.21
C LEU A 412 -10.57 12.65 1.78
N LEU A 413 -10.44 12.12 2.99
CA LEU A 413 -11.53 11.42 3.69
C LEU A 413 -12.74 12.34 3.87
N LEU A 414 -12.52 13.57 4.36
CA LEU A 414 -13.61 14.53 4.58
C LEU A 414 -14.30 14.92 3.27
N SER A 415 -13.54 15.11 2.18
CA SER A 415 -14.10 15.40 0.86
C SER A 415 -14.99 14.26 0.33
N SER A 416 -14.59 13.01 0.61
CA SER A 416 -15.34 11.81 0.22
C SER A 416 -16.62 11.66 1.05
N LEU A 417 -16.53 11.91 2.37
CA LEU A 417 -17.69 11.92 3.25
C LEU A 417 -18.72 12.97 2.82
N ILE A 418 -18.31 14.20 2.51
CA ILE A 418 -19.22 15.26 2.04
C ILE A 418 -19.90 14.86 0.73
N THR A 419 -19.12 14.35 -0.23
CA THR A 419 -19.62 13.99 -1.55
C THR A 419 -20.65 12.87 -1.46
N LEU A 420 -20.29 11.79 -0.75
CA LEU A 420 -21.16 10.62 -0.65
C LEU A 420 -22.34 10.85 0.30
N GLN A 421 -22.19 11.69 1.34
CA GLN A 421 -23.31 12.08 2.19
C GLN A 421 -24.40 12.79 1.38
N ARG A 422 -24.03 13.66 0.42
CA ARG A 422 -25.03 14.30 -0.45
C ARG A 422 -25.69 13.30 -1.39
N VAL A 423 -24.91 12.43 -2.03
CA VAL A 423 -25.42 11.46 -3.01
C VAL A 423 -26.41 10.48 -2.34
N ASN A 424 -26.10 10.03 -1.12
CA ASN A 424 -26.89 9.02 -0.43
C ASN A 424 -27.84 9.58 0.65
N SER A 425 -27.79 10.89 0.92
CA SER A 425 -28.58 11.56 1.98
C SER A 425 -28.42 10.94 3.38
N ALA A 426 -27.22 10.42 3.68
CA ALA A 426 -26.93 9.77 4.96
C ALA A 426 -27.03 10.73 6.15
N GLN A 427 -27.46 10.22 7.31
CA GLN A 427 -27.56 10.99 8.55
C GLN A 427 -26.16 11.29 9.12
N VAL A 428 -25.98 12.51 9.61
CA VAL A 428 -24.74 12.96 10.26
C VAL A 428 -25.00 13.13 11.75
N GLN A 429 -24.26 12.40 12.59
CA GLN A 429 -24.39 12.55 14.04
C GLN A 429 -23.65 13.76 14.58
N LYS A 430 -22.48 14.08 14.01
CA LYS A 430 -21.63 15.18 14.47
C LYS A 430 -20.97 15.89 13.29
N SER A 431 -21.05 17.22 13.29
CA SER A 431 -20.45 18.08 12.26
C SER A 431 -19.07 18.56 12.66
N ILE A 432 -18.17 18.70 11.69
CA ILE A 432 -16.82 19.27 11.85
C ILE A 432 -16.88 20.77 11.56
N SER A 433 -16.33 21.59 12.45
CA SER A 433 -16.13 23.02 12.22
C SER A 433 -14.86 23.27 11.38
N TRP A 434 -15.01 24.07 10.32
CA TRP A 434 -13.90 24.38 9.41
C TRP A 434 -13.93 25.85 8.99
N SER A 435 -12.78 26.53 9.08
CA SER A 435 -12.68 27.96 8.80
C SER A 435 -12.36 28.27 7.34
N LEU A 436 -13.36 28.79 6.63
CA LEU A 436 -13.23 29.13 5.21
C LEU A 436 -12.23 30.26 4.98
N ASP A 437 -12.16 31.25 5.88
CA ASP A 437 -11.17 32.34 5.81
C ASP A 437 -9.75 31.80 5.86
N THR A 438 -9.46 30.89 6.80
CA THR A 438 -8.12 30.29 6.89
C THR A 438 -7.81 29.42 5.68
N ALA A 439 -8.80 28.74 5.11
CA ALA A 439 -8.63 27.91 3.92
C ALA A 439 -8.24 28.78 2.70
N VAL A 440 -9.01 29.84 2.43
CA VAL A 440 -8.73 30.75 1.30
C VAL A 440 -7.42 31.52 1.51
N GLN A 441 -7.14 31.97 2.74
CA GLN A 441 -5.89 32.66 3.05
C GLN A 441 -4.66 31.76 2.87
N ARG A 442 -4.73 30.48 3.25
CA ARG A 442 -3.62 29.53 3.01
C ARG A 442 -3.32 29.34 1.53
N LEU A 443 -4.35 29.30 0.68
CA LEU A 443 -4.17 29.19 -0.77
C LEU A 443 -3.63 30.47 -1.41
N LEU A 444 -3.91 31.63 -0.82
CA LEU A 444 -3.36 32.92 -1.28
C LEU A 444 -1.90 33.11 -0.84
N VAL A 445 -1.61 32.82 0.42
CA VAL A 445 -0.29 32.99 1.03
C VAL A 445 0.49 31.68 0.88
N GLN A 446 0.72 31.28 -0.36
CA GLN A 446 1.56 30.11 -0.64
C GLN A 446 3.02 30.40 -0.30
N LYS A 447 3.61 29.57 0.55
CA LYS A 447 5.06 29.54 0.71
C LYS A 447 5.66 28.70 -0.42
N ARG A 448 6.84 29.10 -0.91
CA ARG A 448 7.56 28.46 -2.03
C ARG A 448 7.84 26.96 -1.83
N ASN A 449 7.75 26.45 -0.61
CA ASN A 449 8.01 25.06 -0.22
C ASN A 449 6.76 24.32 0.32
N THR A 450 5.56 24.73 -0.06
CA THR A 450 4.34 24.03 0.38
C THR A 450 4.22 22.69 -0.35
N ASP A 451 3.92 21.63 0.39
CA ASP A 451 3.71 20.29 -0.17
C ASP A 451 2.56 20.31 -1.21
N ASN A 452 2.87 19.94 -2.45
CA ASN A 452 1.91 19.91 -3.56
C ASN A 452 0.74 18.98 -3.26
N LEU A 453 0.98 17.86 -2.57
CA LEU A 453 -0.06 16.90 -2.25
C LEU A 453 -1.04 17.45 -1.21
N LEU A 454 -0.52 18.21 -0.23
CA LEU A 454 -1.36 18.92 0.73
C LEU A 454 -2.27 19.95 0.03
N LEU A 455 -1.73 20.70 -0.94
CA LEU A 455 -2.52 21.63 -1.76
C LEU A 455 -3.60 20.91 -2.57
N VAL A 456 -3.25 19.80 -3.23
CA VAL A 456 -4.19 18.96 -3.99
C VAL A 456 -5.35 18.48 -3.12
N SER A 457 -5.06 17.95 -1.93
CA SER A 457 -6.09 17.47 -0.99
C SER A 457 -6.98 18.59 -0.47
N HIS A 458 -6.40 19.78 -0.22
CA HIS A 458 -7.13 20.95 0.23
C HIS A 458 -8.09 21.48 -0.85
N LEU A 459 -7.63 21.52 -2.11
CA LEU A 459 -8.47 21.85 -3.26
C LEU A 459 -9.60 20.82 -3.45
N ARG A 460 -9.34 19.54 -3.23
CA ARG A 460 -10.36 18.48 -3.31
C ARG A 460 -11.46 18.66 -2.27
N LEU A 461 -11.09 19.05 -1.04
CA LEU A 461 -12.04 19.38 0.01
C LEU A 461 -12.88 20.62 -0.34
N LEU A 462 -12.24 21.70 -0.80
CA LEU A 462 -12.94 22.91 -1.25
C LEU A 462 -13.88 22.61 -2.42
N GLN A 463 -13.45 21.79 -3.37
CA GLN A 463 -14.29 21.35 -4.48
C GLN A 463 -15.56 20.66 -3.97
N ALA A 464 -15.43 19.68 -3.06
CA ALA A 464 -16.59 18.98 -2.49
C ALA A 464 -17.55 19.91 -1.74
N LEU A 465 -17.01 20.93 -1.05
CA LEU A 465 -17.77 21.98 -0.38
C LEU A 465 -18.38 23.00 -1.34
N LEU A 466 -17.82 23.25 -2.52
CA LEU A 466 -18.42 24.13 -3.54
C LEU A 466 -19.52 23.40 -4.31
N ASP A 467 -19.31 22.12 -4.61
CA ASP A 467 -20.36 21.23 -5.10
C ASP A 467 -21.52 21.18 -4.07
N ALA A 468 -21.16 21.22 -2.77
CA ALA A 468 -21.92 21.67 -1.59
C ALA A 468 -23.05 22.69 -1.68
N ASP A 469 -22.86 23.64 -2.60
CA ASP A 469 -23.28 25.02 -2.35
C ASP A 469 -22.83 25.58 -0.99
N LEU A 470 -21.69 25.11 -0.48
CA LEU A 470 -21.12 25.43 0.83
C LEU A 470 -22.07 25.14 2.00
N ALA A 471 -23.07 24.27 1.77
CA ALA A 471 -24.00 23.77 2.77
C ALA A 471 -23.81 22.25 2.92
N SER A 472 -23.17 21.84 4.01
CA SER A 472 -22.90 20.43 4.31
C SER A 472 -23.38 20.08 5.71
N ALA A 473 -24.04 18.93 5.86
CA ALA A 473 -24.36 18.39 7.18
C ALA A 473 -23.10 17.88 7.90
N VAL A 474 -22.08 17.48 7.14
CA VAL A 474 -20.81 16.94 7.67
C VAL A 474 -19.89 18.05 8.18
N VAL A 475 -19.92 19.24 7.54
CA VAL A 475 -19.01 20.34 7.85
C VAL A 475 -19.77 21.64 8.07
N CYS A 476 -19.61 22.22 9.25
CA CYS A 476 -20.05 23.58 9.58
C CYS A 476 -18.95 24.59 9.24
N LEU A 477 -19.24 25.47 8.29
CA LEU A 477 -18.29 26.51 7.89
C LEU A 477 -18.34 27.70 8.85
N SER A 478 -17.18 28.07 9.39
CA SER A 478 -17.01 29.33 10.12
C SER A 478 -16.40 30.38 9.19
N THR A 479 -17.01 31.55 9.14
CA THR A 479 -16.56 32.69 8.33
C THR A 479 -16.23 33.90 9.20
N GLY A 480 -15.10 34.52 8.92
CA GLY A 480 -14.60 35.75 9.52
C GLY A 480 -14.80 36.97 8.62
N PRO A 481 -14.34 38.15 9.10
CA PRO A 481 -14.44 39.41 8.37
C PRO A 481 -13.48 39.47 7.16
N GLY A 482 -12.55 38.51 7.03
CA GLY A 482 -11.57 38.48 5.95
C GLY A 482 -12.22 38.26 4.58
N LEU A 483 -13.23 37.39 4.52
CA LEU A 483 -13.96 37.07 3.28
C LEU A 483 -15.25 37.88 3.09
N LEU A 484 -16.02 38.12 4.17
CA LEU A 484 -17.36 38.73 4.08
C LEU A 484 -17.40 40.23 4.43
N GLY A 485 -16.26 40.83 4.81
CA GLY A 485 -16.22 42.24 5.24
C GLY A 485 -16.87 42.49 6.60
N PRO A 486 -17.11 43.76 6.98
CA PRO A 486 -17.78 44.11 8.23
C PRO A 486 -19.25 43.67 8.20
N ARG A 487 -19.78 43.20 9.35
CA ARG A 487 -21.22 42.91 9.51
C ARG A 487 -22.00 44.21 9.74
N PRO A 488 -23.25 44.36 9.24
CA PRO A 488 -24.08 43.37 8.53
C PRO A 488 -23.64 43.14 7.07
N ILE A 489 -23.86 41.91 6.59
CA ILE A 489 -23.47 41.49 5.24
C ILE A 489 -24.36 42.21 4.21
N GLY A 490 -23.76 42.81 3.18
CA GLY A 490 -24.50 43.44 2.07
C GLY A 490 -25.31 42.42 1.26
N VAL A 491 -26.32 42.88 0.51
CA VAL A 491 -27.25 42.00 -0.24
C VAL A 491 -26.50 41.09 -1.23
N GLU A 492 -25.48 41.61 -1.92
CA GLU A 492 -24.67 40.83 -2.87
C GLU A 492 -23.79 39.78 -2.19
N ASP A 493 -23.21 40.09 -1.02
CA ASP A 493 -22.42 39.11 -0.26
C ASP A 493 -23.30 38.11 0.50
N GLY A 494 -24.56 38.49 0.79
CA GLY A 494 -25.55 37.63 1.41
C GLY A 494 -26.00 36.48 0.51
N THR A 495 -26.12 36.70 -0.80
CA THR A 495 -26.45 35.63 -1.77
C THR A 495 -25.31 34.63 -1.93
N LEU A 496 -24.07 35.09 -1.75
CA LEU A 496 -22.84 34.30 -1.85
C LEU A 496 -22.36 33.75 -0.50
N TYR A 497 -23.12 33.95 0.58
CA TYR A 497 -22.78 33.40 1.89
C TYR A 497 -22.67 31.87 1.81
N PRO A 498 -21.61 31.24 2.39
CA PRO A 498 -20.58 31.80 3.27
C PRO A 498 -19.31 32.37 2.60
N LEU A 499 -19.17 32.34 1.26
CA LEU A 499 -17.94 32.74 0.58
C LEU A 499 -17.81 34.26 0.35
N GLY A 500 -18.90 34.92 -0.02
CA GLY A 500 -18.90 36.34 -0.42
C GLY A 500 -18.19 36.61 -1.76
N SER A 501 -18.36 37.84 -2.27
CA SER A 501 -17.76 38.31 -3.52
C SER A 501 -16.23 38.37 -3.42
N ARG A 502 -15.70 38.89 -2.31
CA ARG A 502 -14.25 38.96 -2.05
C ARG A 502 -13.64 37.57 -1.93
N GLY A 503 -14.29 36.65 -1.23
CA GLY A 503 -13.81 35.27 -1.13
C GLY A 503 -13.79 34.56 -2.49
N ALA A 504 -14.79 34.80 -3.34
CA ALA A 504 -14.82 34.27 -4.71
C ALA A 504 -13.66 34.81 -5.56
N GLN A 505 -13.37 36.11 -5.47
CA GLN A 505 -12.23 36.72 -6.16
C GLN A 505 -10.89 36.17 -5.65
N CYS A 506 -10.71 36.13 -4.32
CA CYS A 506 -9.53 35.57 -3.67
C CYS A 506 -9.26 34.13 -4.10
N LEU A 507 -10.29 33.28 -4.08
CA LEU A 507 -10.16 31.89 -4.49
C LEU A 507 -9.86 31.77 -5.99
N SER A 508 -10.50 32.57 -6.84
CA SER A 508 -10.19 32.59 -8.27
C SER A 508 -8.74 32.96 -8.58
N ILE A 509 -8.20 33.97 -7.87
CA ILE A 509 -6.80 34.40 -8.00
C ILE A 509 -5.87 33.28 -7.55
N ALA A 510 -6.14 32.66 -6.40
CA ALA A 510 -5.34 31.55 -5.89
C ALA A 510 -5.33 30.35 -6.85
N LEU A 511 -6.50 29.96 -7.37
CA LEU A 511 -6.63 28.88 -8.35
C LEU A 511 -5.87 29.19 -9.65
N SER A 512 -5.96 30.42 -10.14
CA SER A 512 -5.22 30.85 -11.33
C SER A 512 -3.70 30.78 -11.14
N GLY A 513 -3.20 31.10 -9.93
CA GLY A 513 -1.80 30.92 -9.57
C GLY A 513 -1.37 29.45 -9.52
N LEU A 514 -2.22 28.57 -8.97
CA LEU A 514 -1.95 27.13 -8.88
C LEU A 514 -1.96 26.42 -10.23
N LEU A 515 -2.80 26.86 -11.18
CA LEU A 515 -2.84 26.34 -12.55
C LEU A 515 -1.52 26.52 -13.31
N LEU A 516 -0.73 27.53 -12.96
CA LEU A 516 0.58 27.80 -13.58
C LEU A 516 1.71 26.96 -12.96
N GLN A 517 1.45 26.19 -11.91
CA GLN A 517 2.45 25.29 -11.34
C GLN A 517 2.62 24.04 -12.21
N LYS A 518 3.87 23.60 -12.40
CA LYS A 518 4.22 22.44 -13.23
C LYS A 518 3.98 21.09 -12.52
N HIS A 519 2.82 20.91 -11.90
CA HIS A 519 2.47 19.68 -11.19
C HIS A 519 1.10 19.12 -11.64
N GLU A 520 1.09 17.89 -12.15
CA GLU A 520 -0.05 17.29 -12.86
C GLU A 520 -1.32 17.17 -12.00
N LEU A 521 -1.21 16.57 -10.81
CA LEU A 521 -2.37 16.42 -9.90
C LEU A 521 -2.92 17.77 -9.42
N LEU A 522 -2.04 18.78 -9.34
CA LEU A 522 -2.42 20.11 -8.88
C LEU A 522 -3.13 20.89 -9.97
N LEU A 523 -2.69 20.76 -11.23
CA LEU A 523 -3.40 21.26 -12.40
C LEU A 523 -4.82 20.69 -12.45
N ARG A 524 -4.98 19.36 -12.34
CA ARG A 524 -6.30 18.70 -12.33
C ARG A 524 -7.18 19.17 -11.18
N ALA A 525 -6.66 19.16 -9.95
CA ALA A 525 -7.40 19.60 -8.77
C ALA A 525 -7.82 21.08 -8.86
N SER A 526 -6.95 21.94 -9.41
CA SER A 526 -7.23 23.37 -9.57
C SER A 526 -8.31 23.63 -10.62
N VAL A 527 -8.27 22.94 -11.77
CA VAL A 527 -9.33 23.04 -12.80
C VAL A 527 -10.66 22.52 -12.26
N ASN A 528 -10.64 21.40 -11.55
CA ASN A 528 -11.85 20.83 -10.94
C ASN A 528 -12.45 21.76 -9.88
N CYS A 529 -11.62 22.32 -8.99
CA CYS A 529 -12.06 23.29 -7.99
C CYS A 529 -12.58 24.59 -8.64
N LEU A 530 -11.95 25.07 -9.71
CA LEU A 530 -12.43 26.23 -10.48
C LEU A 530 -13.78 25.94 -11.15
N SER A 531 -13.96 24.74 -11.69
CA SER A 531 -15.24 24.28 -12.25
C SER A 531 -16.34 24.34 -11.19
N SER A 532 -16.08 23.85 -9.98
CA SER A 532 -17.04 23.85 -8.88
C SER A 532 -17.31 25.26 -8.35
N LEU A 533 -16.29 26.13 -8.29
CA LEU A 533 -16.44 27.54 -7.92
C LEU A 533 -17.36 28.25 -8.91
N LEU A 534 -17.09 28.12 -10.22
CA LEU A 534 -17.92 28.74 -11.24
C LEU A 534 -19.33 28.15 -11.27
N GLY A 535 -19.48 26.85 -11.05
CA GLY A 535 -20.80 26.22 -10.88
C GLY A 535 -21.58 26.79 -9.70
N PHE A 536 -20.94 26.97 -8.54
CA PHE A 536 -21.53 27.61 -7.36
C PHE A 536 -21.93 29.06 -7.65
N LEU A 537 -21.03 29.85 -8.22
CA LEU A 537 -21.31 31.24 -8.58
C LEU A 537 -22.44 31.32 -9.60
N GLN A 538 -22.48 30.45 -10.61
CA GLN A 538 -23.55 30.45 -11.61
C GLN A 538 -24.92 30.15 -11.00
N ARG A 539 -24.99 29.28 -9.97
CA ARG A 539 -26.24 28.97 -9.25
C ARG A 539 -26.69 30.11 -8.32
N LYS A 540 -25.76 30.80 -7.67
CA LYS A 540 -26.06 31.84 -6.64
C LYS A 540 -26.08 33.28 -7.18
N SER A 541 -25.13 33.63 -8.03
CA SER A 541 -24.96 34.95 -8.64
C SER A 541 -24.27 34.85 -10.03
N PRO A 542 -25.03 34.71 -11.13
CA PRO A 542 -24.46 34.61 -12.47
C PRO A 542 -23.69 35.87 -12.90
N ALA A 543 -24.01 37.04 -12.34
CA ALA A 543 -23.25 38.26 -12.57
C ALA A 543 -21.82 38.16 -12.03
N THR A 544 -21.65 37.62 -10.82
CA THR A 544 -20.33 37.38 -10.22
C THR A 544 -19.56 36.31 -10.98
N ALA A 545 -20.23 35.26 -11.46
CA ALA A 545 -19.60 34.23 -12.30
C ALA A 545 -19.00 34.82 -13.58
N LYS A 546 -19.77 35.65 -14.30
CA LYS A 546 -19.29 36.38 -15.49
C LYS A 546 -18.13 37.31 -15.16
N TYR A 547 -18.22 38.05 -14.05
CA TYR A 547 -17.15 38.95 -13.62
C TYR A 547 -15.83 38.21 -13.40
N VAL A 548 -15.85 37.06 -12.72
CA VAL A 548 -14.64 36.25 -12.45
C VAL A 548 -14.00 35.73 -13.74
N VAL A 549 -14.83 35.29 -14.69
CA VAL A 549 -14.37 34.67 -15.93
C VAL A 549 -13.89 35.68 -16.98
N CYS A 550 -14.50 36.87 -17.01
CA CYS A 550 -14.17 37.95 -17.96
C CYS A 550 -12.99 38.84 -17.53
N GLN A 551 -12.19 38.41 -16.55
CA GLN A 551 -10.97 39.13 -16.17
C GLN A 551 -9.89 39.02 -17.26
N PRO A 552 -9.11 40.09 -17.51
CA PRO A 552 -7.97 40.04 -18.44
C PRO A 552 -6.96 38.92 -18.11
N TRP A 553 -6.88 38.55 -16.83
CA TRP A 553 -6.03 37.49 -16.33
C TRP A 553 -6.36 36.11 -16.92
N SER A 554 -7.63 35.84 -17.26
CA SER A 554 -8.06 34.58 -17.89
C SER A 554 -7.38 34.35 -19.25
N ARG A 555 -7.20 35.42 -20.03
CA ARG A 555 -6.50 35.37 -21.33
C ARG A 555 -5.01 35.13 -21.15
N PHE A 556 -4.39 35.85 -20.20
CA PHE A 556 -2.97 35.68 -19.89
C PHE A 556 -2.67 34.26 -19.40
N LEU A 557 -3.53 33.70 -18.55
CA LEU A 557 -3.42 32.32 -18.06
C LEU A 557 -3.39 31.31 -19.21
N LEU A 558 -4.32 31.40 -20.16
CA LEU A 558 -4.36 30.50 -21.32
C LEU A 558 -3.13 30.64 -22.22
N TYR A 559 -2.68 31.88 -22.45
CA TYR A 559 -1.45 32.14 -23.20
C TYR A 559 -0.24 31.46 -22.54
N CYS A 560 -0.09 31.60 -21.22
CA CYS A 560 0.97 30.94 -20.47
C CYS A 560 0.89 29.40 -20.57
N LEU A 561 -0.30 28.82 -20.43
CA LEU A 561 -0.50 27.38 -20.54
C LEU A 561 -0.17 26.84 -21.95
N PHE A 562 -0.57 27.54 -23.01
CA PHE A 562 -0.28 27.13 -24.39
C PHE A 562 1.17 27.37 -24.83
N SER A 563 1.85 28.36 -24.23
CA SER A 563 3.27 28.62 -24.47
C SER A 563 4.20 27.55 -23.88
N SER A 564 3.67 26.64 -23.05
CA SER A 564 4.44 25.61 -22.35
C SER A 564 4.73 24.34 -23.17
N GLY A 565 4.19 24.23 -24.40
CA GLY A 565 4.48 23.13 -25.33
C GLY A 565 3.22 22.47 -25.93
N GLU A 566 3.40 21.61 -26.94
CA GLU A 566 2.27 20.96 -27.65
C GLU A 566 1.50 19.96 -26.78
N SER A 567 2.17 19.29 -25.83
CA SER A 567 1.54 18.37 -24.88
C SER A 567 0.56 19.07 -23.94
N CYS A 568 0.77 20.35 -23.63
CA CYS A 568 -0.14 21.16 -22.83
C CYS A 568 -1.41 21.54 -23.61
N ARG A 569 -1.33 21.71 -24.94
CA ARG A 569 -2.47 22.13 -25.78
C ARG A 569 -3.58 21.08 -25.82
N LEU A 570 -3.21 19.81 -25.72
CA LEU A 570 -4.14 18.68 -25.71
C LEU A 570 -4.33 18.08 -24.33
N HIS A 571 -3.89 18.77 -23.27
CA HIS A 571 -4.03 18.25 -21.92
C HIS A 571 -5.52 18.25 -21.47
N PRO A 572 -6.08 17.14 -20.94
CA PRO A 572 -7.50 17.06 -20.58
C PRO A 572 -7.97 18.19 -19.64
N ALA A 573 -7.16 18.55 -18.65
CA ALA A 573 -7.48 19.63 -17.72
C ALA A 573 -7.50 21.01 -18.40
N ILE A 574 -6.62 21.25 -19.38
CA ILE A 574 -6.56 22.53 -20.11
C ILE A 574 -7.76 22.63 -21.06
N LEU A 575 -8.09 21.56 -21.78
CA LEU A 575 -9.29 21.50 -22.63
C LEU A 575 -10.57 21.74 -21.80
N ARG A 576 -10.64 21.18 -20.59
CA ARG A 576 -11.74 21.44 -19.67
C ARG A 576 -11.77 22.88 -19.19
N LEU A 577 -10.63 23.49 -18.85
CA LEU A 577 -10.55 24.89 -18.46
C LEU A 577 -11.15 25.79 -19.54
N ILE A 578 -10.75 25.59 -20.80
CA ILE A 578 -11.30 26.30 -21.96
C ILE A 578 -12.81 26.09 -22.04
N THR A 579 -13.27 24.84 -21.92
CA THR A 579 -14.70 24.50 -21.94
C THR A 579 -15.48 25.27 -20.87
N ILE A 580 -14.96 25.34 -19.63
CA ILE A 580 -15.62 26.03 -18.51
C ILE A 580 -15.64 27.56 -18.73
N LEU A 581 -14.56 28.14 -19.26
CA LEU A 581 -14.52 29.58 -19.56
C LEU A 581 -15.55 29.93 -20.66
N LEU A 582 -15.67 29.09 -21.69
CA LEU A 582 -16.69 29.24 -22.74
C LEU A 582 -18.11 29.07 -22.21
N GLN A 583 -18.35 28.11 -21.32
CA GLN A 583 -19.66 27.87 -20.68
C GLN A 583 -20.17 29.08 -19.89
N ASN A 584 -19.27 29.83 -19.27
CA ASN A 584 -19.62 30.98 -18.43
C ASN A 584 -19.53 32.32 -19.18
N GLY A 585 -19.46 32.28 -20.52
CA GLY A 585 -19.55 33.47 -21.37
C GLY A 585 -18.27 34.31 -21.47
N SER A 586 -17.09 33.72 -21.25
CA SER A 586 -15.82 34.44 -21.47
C SER A 586 -15.65 34.82 -22.94
N THR A 587 -15.31 36.08 -23.21
CA THR A 587 -14.81 36.53 -24.51
C THR A 587 -13.28 36.46 -24.60
N ALA A 588 -12.59 36.15 -23.48
CA ALA A 588 -11.13 36.04 -23.42
C ALA A 588 -10.59 34.88 -24.28
N VAL A 589 -11.41 33.84 -24.43
CA VAL A 589 -11.18 32.65 -25.25
C VAL A 589 -11.88 32.85 -26.58
N TRP A 590 -11.16 33.36 -27.58
CA TRP A 590 -11.70 33.41 -28.93
C TRP A 590 -10.58 33.34 -29.97
N GLU A 591 -10.90 32.71 -31.11
CA GLU A 591 -10.12 32.33 -32.31
C GLU A 591 -8.69 31.77 -32.15
N PRO A 592 -7.61 32.55 -31.91
CA PRO A 592 -6.24 32.04 -31.82
C PRO A 592 -6.04 30.85 -30.88
N ASP A 593 -6.74 30.81 -29.75
CA ASP A 593 -6.63 29.76 -28.74
C ASP A 593 -7.28 28.44 -29.23
N LEU A 594 -8.44 28.54 -29.88
CA LEU A 594 -9.16 27.41 -30.45
C LEU A 594 -8.42 26.84 -31.67
N LEU A 595 -7.87 27.71 -32.51
CA LEU A 595 -7.10 27.32 -33.69
C LEU A 595 -5.84 26.54 -33.30
N GLN A 596 -5.15 26.95 -32.23
CA GLN A 596 -4.00 26.21 -31.69
C GLN A 596 -4.37 24.81 -31.18
N VAL A 597 -5.56 24.63 -30.59
CA VAL A 597 -6.06 23.31 -30.17
C VAL A 597 -6.39 22.46 -31.39
N MET A 598 -7.07 23.03 -32.39
CA MET A 598 -7.44 22.34 -33.63
C MET A 598 -6.21 21.87 -34.40
N GLU A 599 -5.21 22.73 -34.60
CA GLU A 599 -3.95 22.36 -35.24
C GLU A 599 -3.20 21.27 -34.47
N ALA A 600 -3.23 21.31 -33.13
CA ALA A 600 -2.59 20.28 -32.31
C ALA A 600 -3.29 18.92 -32.47
N VAL A 601 -4.63 18.91 -32.53
CA VAL A 601 -5.43 17.69 -32.81
C VAL A 601 -5.14 17.16 -34.20
N GLU A 602 -5.05 18.01 -35.22
CA GLU A 602 -4.74 17.62 -36.60
C GLU A 602 -3.34 17.02 -36.72
N ARG A 603 -2.35 17.59 -36.03
CA ARG A 603 -0.97 17.08 -36.02
C ARG A 603 -0.80 15.75 -35.29
N ARG A 604 -1.50 15.55 -34.15
CA ARG A 604 -1.43 14.30 -33.38
C ARG A 604 -2.37 13.22 -33.91
N GLY A 605 -3.48 13.60 -34.52
CA GLY A 605 -4.52 12.68 -34.97
C GLY A 605 -5.44 12.21 -33.83
N VAL A 606 -6.74 12.15 -34.13
CA VAL A 606 -7.81 11.80 -33.16
C VAL A 606 -7.69 10.37 -32.63
N LYS A 607 -7.05 9.46 -33.38
CA LYS A 607 -6.85 8.06 -33.00
C LYS A 607 -5.73 7.86 -31.97
N GLU A 608 -4.84 8.82 -31.80
CA GLU A 608 -3.68 8.77 -30.88
C GLU A 608 -3.96 9.52 -29.55
N LEU A 609 -5.19 9.96 -29.34
CA LEU A 609 -5.60 10.64 -28.11
C LEU A 609 -5.93 9.61 -27.02
N SER A 610 -5.59 9.93 -25.76
CA SER A 610 -6.09 9.14 -24.63
C SER A 610 -7.62 9.32 -24.51
N GLU A 611 -8.29 8.35 -23.92
CA GLU A 611 -9.74 8.38 -23.71
C GLU A 611 -10.19 9.65 -22.95
N GLU A 612 -9.46 10.03 -21.89
CA GLU A 612 -9.71 11.26 -21.13
C GLU A 612 -9.60 12.51 -22.01
N THR A 613 -8.60 12.55 -22.90
CA THR A 613 -8.36 13.68 -23.82
C THR A 613 -9.45 13.76 -24.88
N ALA A 614 -9.81 12.63 -25.48
CA ALA A 614 -10.88 12.52 -26.45
C ALA A 614 -12.22 12.97 -25.86
N GLN A 615 -12.52 12.57 -24.61
CA GLN A 615 -13.73 12.99 -23.92
C GLN A 615 -13.74 14.48 -23.57
N ALA A 616 -12.62 15.02 -23.09
CA ALA A 616 -12.49 16.46 -22.83
C ALA A 616 -12.63 17.29 -24.12
N LEU A 617 -12.07 16.80 -25.23
CA LEU A 617 -12.19 17.41 -26.55
C LEU A 617 -13.64 17.38 -27.05
N ARG A 618 -14.34 16.24 -26.94
CA ARG A 618 -15.77 16.13 -27.30
C ARG A 618 -16.61 17.17 -26.56
N LEU A 619 -16.38 17.36 -25.26
CA LEU A 619 -17.10 18.37 -24.47
C LEU A 619 -16.80 19.79 -24.94
N LEU A 620 -15.54 20.09 -25.25
CA LEU A 620 -15.14 21.40 -25.77
C LEU A 620 -15.83 21.69 -27.11
N LEU A 621 -15.75 20.77 -28.06
CA LEU A 621 -16.34 20.93 -29.40
C LEU A 621 -17.87 21.04 -29.33
N THR A 622 -18.52 20.27 -28.46
CA THR A 622 -19.97 20.38 -28.20
C THR A 622 -20.32 21.75 -27.64
N GLN A 623 -19.53 22.27 -26.70
CA GLN A 623 -19.77 23.59 -26.12
C GLN A 623 -19.68 24.69 -27.18
N ILE A 624 -18.67 24.63 -28.06
CA ILE A 624 -18.45 25.57 -29.15
C ILE A 624 -19.64 25.58 -30.12
N GLN A 625 -20.21 24.42 -30.43
CA GLN A 625 -21.41 24.33 -31.30
C GLN A 625 -22.67 24.91 -30.64
N SER A 626 -22.76 24.87 -29.32
CA SER A 626 -23.97 25.24 -28.57
C SER A 626 -24.02 26.70 -28.10
N ASN A 627 -22.89 27.41 -28.10
CA ASN A 627 -22.80 28.77 -27.55
C ASN A 627 -23.34 29.80 -28.55
N VAL A 628 -24.47 30.43 -28.19
CA VAL A 628 -25.17 31.45 -29.01
C VAL A 628 -24.60 32.86 -28.80
N ASP A 629 -23.96 33.11 -27.65
CA ASP A 629 -23.55 34.46 -27.19
C ASP A 629 -22.15 34.90 -27.68
N GLN A 630 -21.49 34.12 -28.55
CA GLN A 630 -20.12 34.38 -29.03
C GLN A 630 -20.10 34.75 -30.52
N PRO A 631 -19.01 35.38 -31.03
CA PRO A 631 -18.92 35.72 -32.45
C PRO A 631 -19.16 34.48 -33.33
N PRO A 632 -19.76 34.60 -34.52
CA PRO A 632 -19.91 33.44 -35.40
C PRO A 632 -18.52 32.94 -35.84
N LEU A 633 -18.26 31.65 -35.67
CA LEU A 633 -17.10 30.99 -36.27
C LEU A 633 -17.14 31.12 -37.79
N THR A 634 -15.98 31.31 -38.42
CA THR A 634 -15.80 31.17 -39.86
C THR A 634 -16.26 29.79 -40.34
N GLU A 635 -16.85 29.71 -41.53
CA GLU A 635 -17.37 28.45 -42.10
C GLU A 635 -16.30 27.34 -42.17
N GLU A 636 -15.05 27.70 -42.42
CA GLU A 636 -13.91 26.76 -42.37
C GLU A 636 -13.72 26.13 -40.99
N HIS A 637 -13.84 26.92 -39.91
CA HIS A 637 -13.71 26.42 -38.54
C HIS A 637 -14.88 25.50 -38.16
N LYS A 638 -16.10 25.83 -38.61
CA LYS A 638 -17.28 24.96 -38.41
C LYS A 638 -17.10 23.61 -39.10
N GLN A 639 -16.58 23.60 -40.33
CA GLN A 639 -16.31 22.38 -41.08
C GLN A 639 -15.25 21.50 -40.40
N ARG A 640 -14.16 22.11 -39.92
CA ARG A 640 -13.10 21.39 -39.18
C ARG A 640 -13.62 20.80 -37.86
N VAL A 641 -14.37 21.57 -37.07
CA VAL A 641 -15.03 21.08 -35.83
C VAL A 641 -15.98 19.91 -36.13
N GLY A 642 -16.76 20.00 -37.22
CA GLY A 642 -17.64 18.92 -37.68
C GLY A 642 -16.88 17.63 -38.03
N GLY A 643 -15.75 17.75 -38.75
CA GLY A 643 -14.90 16.61 -39.10
C GLY A 643 -14.24 15.95 -37.87
N MET A 644 -13.79 16.74 -36.90
CA MET A 644 -13.25 16.23 -35.63
C MET A 644 -14.32 15.53 -34.78
N MET A 645 -15.53 16.09 -34.69
CA MET A 645 -16.64 15.46 -33.98
C MET A 645 -17.06 14.12 -34.62
N ALA A 646 -17.11 14.04 -35.95
CA ALA A 646 -17.44 12.80 -36.66
C ALA A 646 -16.38 11.72 -36.43
N SER A 647 -15.09 12.07 -36.47
CA SER A 647 -14.00 11.12 -36.19
C SER A 647 -13.92 10.67 -34.73
N LEU A 648 -14.30 11.54 -33.79
CA LEU A 648 -14.48 11.17 -32.38
C LEU A 648 -15.70 10.26 -32.16
N GLY A 649 -16.78 10.40 -32.94
CA GLY A 649 -17.99 9.58 -32.83
C GLY A 649 -17.81 8.12 -33.28
N LEU A 650 -16.91 7.89 -34.23
CA LEU A 650 -16.53 6.55 -34.72
C LEU A 650 -15.74 5.71 -33.69
N GLN A 651 -15.31 6.30 -32.57
CA GLN A 651 -14.57 5.63 -31.49
C GLN A 651 -15.44 5.22 -30.29
N THR A 652 -16.76 5.05 -30.44
CA THR A 652 -17.62 4.67 -29.31
C THR A 652 -17.36 3.22 -28.86
N PRO A 653 -17.17 2.94 -27.56
CA PRO A 653 -17.24 1.59 -27.05
C PRO A 653 -18.71 1.13 -27.03
N SER A 654 -18.93 -0.07 -27.56
CA SER A 654 -20.17 -0.83 -27.50
C SER A 654 -20.66 -0.98 -26.05
N GLU A 655 -21.96 -0.78 -25.85
CA GLU A 655 -22.84 -1.35 -24.82
C GLU A 655 -22.37 -1.41 -23.35
N SER A 656 -23.08 -0.66 -22.49
CA SER A 656 -23.27 -0.94 -21.06
C SER A 656 -22.01 -1.16 -20.20
N CYS A 657 -21.20 -0.12 -20.00
CA CYS A 657 -20.27 -0.08 -18.88
C CYS A 657 -20.59 1.15 -18.02
N SER A 658 -20.93 0.91 -16.76
CA SER A 658 -20.93 1.92 -15.70
C SER A 658 -19.65 2.75 -15.77
N ALA A 659 -19.78 4.07 -15.64
CA ALA A 659 -18.69 5.04 -15.68
C ALA A 659 -17.71 4.90 -14.49
N SER A 660 -16.95 3.81 -14.46
CA SER A 660 -15.82 3.60 -13.56
C SER A 660 -14.59 3.27 -14.40
N LEU A 661 -13.80 4.29 -14.73
CA LEU A 661 -12.39 4.10 -15.08
C LEU A 661 -11.73 3.25 -13.96
N PRO A 662 -10.74 2.40 -14.29
CA PRO A 662 -10.08 1.55 -13.30
C PRO A 662 -9.57 2.41 -12.14
N GLY A 663 -10.05 2.10 -10.94
CA GLY A 663 -9.67 2.75 -9.69
C GLY A 663 -8.21 2.46 -9.37
N ASN A 664 -7.30 3.14 -10.07
CA ASN A 664 -5.88 3.04 -9.80
C ASN A 664 -5.59 3.89 -8.57
N VAL A 665 -5.27 3.23 -7.46
CA VAL A 665 -4.74 3.87 -6.26
C VAL A 665 -3.26 4.16 -6.52
N LEU A 666 -2.90 5.44 -6.56
CA LEU A 666 -1.50 5.88 -6.61
C LEU A 666 -0.99 6.07 -5.17
N ARG A 667 0.15 5.47 -4.84
CA ARG A 667 0.86 5.76 -3.59
C ARG A 667 1.87 6.87 -3.81
N VAL A 668 1.78 7.91 -2.98
CA VAL A 668 2.75 9.01 -2.93
C VAL A 668 3.26 9.10 -1.49
N GLY A 669 4.45 8.55 -1.26
CA GLY A 669 4.94 8.32 0.10
C GLY A 669 3.98 7.40 0.88
N ASP A 670 3.59 7.83 2.08
CA ASP A 670 2.66 7.09 2.94
C ASP A 670 1.17 7.34 2.63
N VAL A 671 0.84 8.11 1.58
CA VAL A 671 -0.55 8.48 1.24
C VAL A 671 -1.02 7.72 0.01
N SER A 672 -2.20 7.11 0.11
CA SER A 672 -2.88 6.48 -1.02
C SER A 672 -3.90 7.44 -1.63
N ILE A 673 -3.86 7.63 -2.96
CA ILE A 673 -4.67 8.59 -3.70
C ILE A 673 -5.47 7.84 -4.77
N CYS A 674 -6.80 7.96 -4.77
CA CYS A 674 -7.61 7.39 -5.84
C CYS A 674 -7.62 8.34 -7.05
N LEU A 675 -7.07 7.93 -8.20
CA LEU A 675 -6.97 8.82 -9.36
C LEU A 675 -8.34 9.21 -9.94
N SER A 676 -9.38 8.38 -9.73
CA SER A 676 -10.75 8.67 -10.13
C SER A 676 -11.29 9.97 -9.52
N ASP A 677 -10.88 10.32 -8.29
CA ASP A 677 -11.26 11.55 -7.60
C ASP A 677 -10.73 12.82 -8.29
N PHE A 678 -9.68 12.69 -9.09
CA PHE A 678 -9.00 13.78 -9.79
C PHE A 678 -9.20 13.74 -11.30
N THR A 679 -9.96 12.77 -11.81
CA THR A 679 -10.40 12.77 -13.20
C THR A 679 -11.22 14.03 -13.48
N VAL A 680 -11.04 14.58 -14.67
CA VAL A 680 -11.68 15.82 -15.07
C VAL A 680 -13.13 15.51 -15.44
N LYS A 681 -14.05 15.70 -14.48
CA LYS A 681 -15.46 15.28 -14.62
C LYS A 681 -16.13 15.96 -15.81
N ALA A 682 -16.87 15.18 -16.60
CA ALA A 682 -17.86 15.71 -17.52
C ALA A 682 -18.96 16.39 -16.68
N GLY A 683 -19.20 17.67 -16.92
CA GLY A 683 -20.25 18.41 -16.21
C GLY A 683 -21.60 17.76 -16.48
N GLY A 684 -22.15 17.07 -15.49
CA GLY A 684 -23.55 16.68 -15.50
C GLY A 684 -24.39 17.95 -15.37
N ARG A 685 -25.18 18.26 -16.40
CA ARG A 685 -26.42 19.02 -16.18
C ARG A 685 -27.24 18.20 -15.20
N SER A 686 -27.24 18.59 -13.93
CA SER A 686 -28.26 18.17 -12.98
C SER A 686 -29.57 18.77 -13.50
N GLY A 687 -30.37 17.96 -14.19
CA GLY A 687 -31.75 18.29 -14.50
C GLY A 687 -32.55 18.25 -13.20
N ASN A 688 -32.86 19.44 -12.67
CA ASN A 688 -34.21 19.96 -12.51
C ASN A 688 -34.14 21.35 -11.88
#